data_AF-A0A932U357-F1
#
_entry.id   AF-A0A932U357-F1
#
_cell.length_a   1.000
_cell.length_b   1.000
_cell.length_c   1.000
_cell.angle_alpha   90.00
_cell.angle_beta   90.00
_cell.angle_gamma   90.00
#
_symmetry.space_group_name_H-M   'P 1'
#
loop_
_entity.id
_entity.type
_entity.pdbx_description
1 polymer ?
#
loop_
_entity_poly.entity_id
_entity_poly.type
_entity_poly.pdbx_seq_one_letter_code
_entity_poly.pdbx_strand_id
1 'polypeptide(L)'
;MKRKRMLILVALGLALALFGALPTARVSAATCTSTASGNWSAAEIWTDCGSGIPQTGDAVVIAADHTVTVDTDTVSLSSLTVGGTLTFDATGSGRAMTVAGDVTVNSSGALNVATSGTATTHTLVIGGNLTVDGVLTAASSTRVIDVTFNKAGDQTVSGSGGITFKKITLSKGSVSNKVIASLSLAVGSGAGDFDPNNGTWEQSAGTLSRGGTANVNVGSSGGLIVSGSGSFSCNGSLINGGTLTINTAGSLSVGNGNDRLETSSGGVTTLTAGTVNINGRFTHADGSTTTIDGATILVDPQGTSTLGGANDVFHAAAAAELTMSGGSITIVDPLATSSDTGREILIVSGAGSKTFSGGTIYIGDGTSTTAGSTDGFEINSGVALFNLTVKNQGGGTDRFARLITNPLNLNGNLTIESGGELRAVDNSLSKAEGTVTNNGTLQQTATVNNSSFHFVNVKGTDSADRYAGVAITTASNLDSSTVKVHGNQNSSGAAGTPVNRWYQIDPANAGTADMTFHFLCSEVQSGQTPATLKVWRYNGSTWDNLGNSANSGDPCSGSGSVTVNGVSLGAGEEKYVLKINDPLAAALERFEARVEENSVVIEWQTVSELEHLGFHIQRREDRDPAWTQRTDTLIPSPSPGTPDGQSYRWVDRAIAADAFYHYRIDAVDLQGVLHPLHELTLVVGKPFHQWLPAILAPAPAYLP
;
A
#
# COMPACT_ATOMS: atom_id res chain seq x y z
N MET A 1 -67.54 -13.63 70.58
CA MET A 1 -66.35 -14.23 69.93
C MET A 1 -65.15 -13.28 69.80
N LYS A 2 -64.88 -12.37 70.76
CA LYS A 2 -63.75 -11.41 70.68
C LYS A 2 -62.61 -11.63 71.70
N ARG A 3 -62.68 -12.66 72.57
CA ARG A 3 -61.63 -12.92 73.59
C ARG A 3 -60.74 -14.14 73.36
N LYS A 4 -61.03 -15.02 72.39
CA LYS A 4 -60.20 -16.20 72.07
C LYS A 4 -59.24 -16.01 70.87
N ARG A 5 -59.37 -14.93 70.08
CA ARG A 5 -58.45 -14.62 68.96
C ARG A 5 -57.22 -13.80 69.37
N MET A 6 -57.18 -13.27 70.59
CA MET A 6 -56.08 -12.43 71.08
C MET A 6 -54.95 -13.23 71.76
N LEU A 7 -55.20 -14.48 72.19
CA LEU A 7 -54.17 -15.30 72.83
C LEU A 7 -53.29 -16.09 71.83
N ILE A 8 -53.76 -16.34 70.61
CA ILE A 8 -52.98 -17.08 69.59
C ILE A 8 -51.98 -16.16 68.86
N LEU A 9 -52.25 -14.83 68.80
CA LEU A 9 -51.30 -13.87 68.24
C LEU A 9 -50.11 -13.55 69.16
N VAL A 10 -50.24 -13.74 70.47
CA VAL A 10 -49.15 -13.47 71.42
C VAL A 10 -48.18 -14.66 71.51
N ALA A 11 -48.65 -15.89 71.31
CA ALA A 11 -47.78 -17.08 71.24
C ALA A 11 -47.01 -17.18 69.90
N LEU A 12 -47.57 -16.66 68.79
CA LEU A 12 -46.88 -16.61 67.49
C LEU A 12 -45.85 -15.46 67.41
N GLY A 13 -46.05 -14.38 68.18
CA GLY A 13 -45.10 -13.27 68.28
C GLY A 13 -43.86 -13.58 69.12
N LEU A 14 -43.93 -14.49 70.09
CA LEU A 14 -42.77 -14.87 70.91
C LEU A 14 -41.90 -15.96 70.29
N ALA A 15 -42.45 -16.77 69.37
CA ALA A 15 -41.67 -17.75 68.59
C ALA A 15 -40.90 -17.11 67.42
N LEU A 16 -41.31 -15.93 66.95
CA LEU A 16 -40.63 -15.19 65.89
C LEU A 16 -39.51 -14.25 66.41
N ALA A 17 -39.52 -13.91 67.69
CA ALA A 17 -38.47 -13.10 68.32
C ALA A 17 -37.26 -13.93 68.81
N LEU A 18 -37.34 -15.27 68.79
CA LEU A 18 -36.27 -16.18 69.20
C LEU A 18 -35.52 -16.82 68.01
N PHE A 19 -35.73 -16.32 66.79
CA PHE A 19 -34.93 -16.64 65.59
C PHE A 19 -34.13 -15.44 65.06
N GLY A 20 -34.14 -14.30 65.76
CA GLY A 20 -33.56 -13.03 65.33
C GLY A 20 -32.14 -12.72 65.81
N ALA A 21 -31.38 -13.71 66.29
CA ALA A 21 -30.00 -13.54 66.72
C ALA A 21 -29.15 -14.80 66.48
N LEU A 22 -29.29 -15.41 65.30
CA LEU A 22 -28.12 -16.09 64.75
C LEU A 22 -27.16 -14.98 64.31
N PRO A 23 -25.87 -15.01 64.67
CA PRO A 23 -24.92 -14.14 64.02
C PRO A 23 -25.07 -14.42 62.52
N THR A 24 -25.47 -13.42 61.73
CA THR A 24 -25.06 -13.43 60.34
C THR A 24 -23.55 -13.49 60.41
N ALA A 25 -22.98 -14.67 60.14
CA ALA A 25 -21.56 -14.78 59.95
C ALA A 25 -21.24 -13.70 58.92
N ARG A 26 -20.51 -12.67 59.36
CA ARG A 26 -19.87 -11.76 58.42
C ARG A 26 -18.97 -12.70 57.64
N VAL A 27 -19.35 -13.05 56.41
CA VAL A 27 -18.44 -13.70 55.47
C VAL A 27 -17.40 -12.63 55.20
N SER A 28 -16.38 -12.61 56.05
CA SER A 28 -15.21 -11.80 55.83
C SER A 28 -14.56 -12.37 54.59
N ALA A 29 -14.36 -11.54 53.56
CA ALA A 29 -13.51 -11.91 52.44
C ALA A 29 -12.19 -12.44 53.00
N ALA A 30 -11.87 -13.70 52.70
CA ALA A 30 -10.64 -14.33 53.12
C ALA A 30 -9.63 -14.33 51.96
N THR A 31 -8.36 -14.61 52.28
CA THR A 31 -7.33 -14.87 51.26
C THR A 31 -7.05 -16.36 51.24
N CYS A 32 -7.72 -17.07 50.35
CA CYS A 32 -7.55 -18.49 50.09
C CYS A 32 -6.24 -18.76 49.36
N THR A 33 -5.32 -19.51 49.97
CA THR A 33 -4.04 -19.85 49.34
C THR A 33 -3.92 -21.36 49.15
N SER A 34 -3.43 -21.81 47.99
CA SER A 34 -3.15 -23.23 47.78
C SER A 34 -1.92 -23.67 48.60
N THR A 35 -2.05 -24.79 49.32
CA THR A 35 -0.97 -25.41 50.12
C THR A 35 -0.40 -26.68 49.48
N ALA A 36 -1.06 -27.19 48.44
CA ALA A 36 -0.60 -28.31 47.62
C ALA A 36 -1.21 -28.24 46.20
N SER A 37 -0.69 -29.07 45.29
CA SER A 37 -1.31 -29.32 43.98
C SER A 37 -2.53 -30.24 44.11
N GLY A 38 -3.54 -30.04 43.26
CA GLY A 38 -4.73 -30.88 43.25
C GLY A 38 -5.91 -30.27 42.51
N ASN A 39 -7.11 -30.81 42.75
CA ASN A 39 -8.36 -30.28 42.20
C ASN A 39 -8.85 -29.10 43.03
N TRP A 40 -9.46 -28.11 42.38
CA TRP A 40 -10.07 -26.95 43.04
C TRP A 40 -11.10 -27.36 44.11
N SER A 41 -11.86 -28.42 43.82
CA SER A 41 -12.89 -28.97 44.72
C SER A 41 -12.34 -29.67 45.98
N ALA A 42 -11.04 -29.96 46.06
CA ALA A 42 -10.42 -30.66 47.18
C ALA A 42 -10.14 -29.70 48.35
N ALA A 43 -10.81 -29.87 49.49
CA ALA A 43 -10.70 -28.93 50.61
C ALA A 43 -9.30 -28.94 51.26
N GLU A 44 -8.60 -30.07 51.18
CA GLU A 44 -7.27 -30.27 51.78
C GLU A 44 -6.15 -29.47 51.10
N ILE A 45 -6.37 -28.95 49.88
CA ILE A 45 -5.35 -28.16 49.17
C ILE A 45 -5.42 -26.66 49.47
N TRP A 46 -6.37 -26.22 50.29
CA TRP A 46 -6.59 -24.81 50.59
C TRP A 46 -6.35 -24.50 52.07
N THR A 47 -5.79 -23.31 52.33
CA THR A 47 -5.75 -22.71 53.67
C THR A 47 -6.48 -21.38 53.69
N ASP A 48 -6.88 -20.96 54.89
CA ASP A 48 -7.49 -19.66 55.20
C ASP A 48 -8.86 -19.40 54.54
N CYS A 49 -9.48 -20.40 53.92
CA CYS A 49 -10.77 -20.26 53.21
C CYS A 49 -12.04 -20.28 54.08
N GLY A 50 -11.93 -20.36 55.42
CA GLY A 50 -13.08 -20.43 56.33
C GLY A 50 -13.93 -21.72 56.27
N SER A 51 -14.15 -22.30 55.08
CA SER A 51 -14.94 -23.51 54.81
C SER A 51 -14.15 -24.62 54.09
N GLY A 52 -12.84 -24.44 53.93
CA GLY A 52 -11.93 -25.41 53.29
C GLY A 52 -11.82 -25.29 51.76
N ILE A 53 -12.69 -24.54 51.08
CA ILE A 53 -12.56 -24.20 49.65
C ILE A 53 -12.94 -22.73 49.44
N PRO A 54 -12.44 -22.04 48.39
CA PRO A 54 -12.79 -20.63 48.14
C PRO A 54 -14.30 -20.38 48.06
N GLN A 55 -14.76 -19.33 48.74
CA GLN A 55 -16.14 -18.86 48.80
C GLN A 55 -16.34 -17.53 48.05
N THR A 56 -17.60 -17.16 47.85
CA THR A 56 -17.95 -15.89 47.20
C THR A 56 -17.33 -14.71 47.95
N GLY A 57 -16.58 -13.87 47.23
CA GLY A 57 -15.89 -12.70 47.77
C GLY A 57 -14.47 -12.95 48.24
N ASP A 58 -13.99 -14.21 48.27
CA ASP A 58 -12.61 -14.50 48.65
C ASP A 58 -11.60 -14.09 47.58
N ALA A 59 -10.43 -13.67 48.02
CA ALA A 59 -9.25 -13.52 47.19
C ALA A 59 -8.56 -14.89 47.10
N VAL A 60 -8.17 -15.31 45.90
CA VAL A 60 -7.53 -16.61 45.68
C VAL A 60 -6.09 -16.43 45.23
N VAL A 61 -5.17 -17.16 45.85
CA VAL A 61 -3.76 -17.25 45.48
C VAL A 61 -3.39 -18.70 45.18
N ILE A 62 -3.00 -18.98 43.94
CA ILE A 62 -2.34 -20.22 43.59
C ILE A 62 -0.86 -20.02 43.86
N ALA A 63 -0.34 -20.60 44.95
CA ALA A 63 1.07 -20.43 45.32
C ALA A 63 2.01 -20.98 44.23
N ALA A 64 3.25 -20.50 44.23
CA ALA A 64 4.29 -20.98 43.31
C ALA A 64 4.43 -22.51 43.39
N ASP A 65 4.82 -23.12 42.27
CA ASP A 65 5.02 -24.57 42.11
C ASP A 65 3.78 -25.47 42.32
N HIS A 66 2.64 -24.91 42.74
CA HIS A 66 1.38 -25.66 42.82
C HIS A 66 0.65 -25.68 41.48
N THR A 67 0.05 -26.82 41.14
CA THR A 67 -0.88 -26.96 40.02
C THR A 67 -2.28 -27.22 40.56
N VAL A 68 -3.19 -26.29 40.35
CA VAL A 68 -4.60 -26.40 40.74
C VAL A 68 -5.46 -26.57 39.49
N THR A 69 -6.24 -27.65 39.45
CA THR A 69 -7.17 -27.95 38.34
C THR A 69 -8.57 -27.48 38.67
N VAL A 70 -9.15 -26.60 37.87
CA VAL A 70 -10.57 -26.19 37.96
C VAL A 70 -11.44 -27.33 37.42
N ASP A 71 -11.93 -28.18 38.32
CA ASP A 71 -12.73 -29.37 38.05
C ASP A 71 -14.22 -29.20 38.36
N THR A 72 -14.62 -28.01 38.82
CA THR A 72 -16.00 -27.61 39.10
C THR A 72 -16.16 -26.12 38.78
N ASP A 73 -17.40 -25.66 38.60
CA ASP A 73 -17.69 -24.23 38.55
C ASP A 73 -17.21 -23.54 39.83
N THR A 74 -16.64 -22.34 39.70
CA THR A 74 -16.22 -21.55 40.85
C THR A 74 -17.30 -20.56 41.25
N VAL A 75 -17.25 -20.16 42.52
CA VAL A 75 -17.96 -18.98 43.04
C VAL A 75 -17.35 -17.68 42.50
N SER A 76 -18.03 -16.56 42.71
CA SER A 76 -17.51 -15.24 42.35
C SER A 76 -16.39 -14.80 43.29
N LEU A 77 -15.16 -14.77 42.80
CA LEU A 77 -13.96 -14.40 43.55
C LEU A 77 -13.81 -12.87 43.60
N SER A 78 -13.19 -12.32 44.65
CA SER A 78 -12.84 -10.89 44.68
C SER A 78 -11.57 -10.58 43.90
N SER A 79 -10.59 -11.50 43.88
CA SER A 79 -9.38 -11.41 43.05
C SER A 79 -8.76 -12.79 42.86
N LEU A 80 -7.91 -12.93 41.84
CA LEU A 80 -7.17 -14.16 41.56
C LEU A 80 -5.70 -13.83 41.26
N THR A 81 -4.79 -14.42 42.02
CA THR A 81 -3.34 -14.36 41.77
C THR A 81 -2.82 -15.76 41.48
N VAL A 82 -2.18 -15.95 40.32
CA VAL A 82 -1.62 -17.22 39.88
C VAL A 82 -0.10 -17.14 39.93
N GLY A 83 0.49 -17.68 41.00
CA GLY A 83 1.94 -17.84 41.17
C GLY A 83 2.47 -19.18 40.63
N GLY A 84 1.65 -20.24 40.72
CA GLY A 84 1.89 -21.57 40.13
C GLY A 84 1.12 -21.78 38.82
N THR A 85 0.49 -22.95 38.64
CA THR A 85 -0.37 -23.24 37.48
C THR A 85 -1.84 -23.36 37.89
N LEU A 86 -2.71 -22.59 37.25
CA LEU A 86 -4.16 -22.79 37.27
C LEU A 86 -4.57 -23.37 35.92
N THR A 87 -5.12 -24.59 35.90
CA THR A 87 -5.56 -25.24 34.67
C THR A 87 -7.05 -25.57 34.70
N PHE A 88 -7.79 -25.23 33.65
CA PHE A 88 -9.14 -25.74 33.46
C PHE A 88 -9.11 -27.20 33.01
N ASP A 89 -10.05 -28.03 33.50
CA ASP A 89 -10.13 -29.45 33.16
C ASP A 89 -10.54 -29.71 31.69
N ALA A 90 -10.68 -30.98 31.30
CA ALA A 90 -11.08 -31.36 29.93
C ALA A 90 -11.97 -32.61 29.95
N THR A 91 -13.00 -32.58 30.81
CA THR A 91 -13.89 -33.73 31.06
C THR A 91 -15.09 -33.81 30.12
N GLY A 92 -15.29 -32.79 29.27
CA GLY A 92 -16.45 -32.66 28.38
C GLY A 92 -17.55 -31.74 28.92
N SER A 93 -17.44 -31.28 30.18
CA SER A 93 -18.31 -30.26 30.77
C SER A 93 -17.53 -28.95 30.93
N GLY A 94 -18.09 -27.84 30.42
CA GLY A 94 -17.53 -26.50 30.61
C GLY A 94 -17.52 -26.09 32.07
N ARG A 95 -16.55 -25.26 32.46
CA ARG A 95 -16.44 -24.67 33.80
C ARG A 95 -16.58 -23.16 33.71
N ALA A 96 -17.30 -22.57 34.64
CA ALA A 96 -17.43 -21.13 34.77
C ALA A 96 -16.60 -20.62 35.95
N MET A 97 -15.81 -19.57 35.70
CA MET A 97 -15.12 -18.81 36.74
C MET A 97 -15.44 -17.32 36.59
N THR A 98 -15.79 -16.67 37.69
CA THR A 98 -15.99 -15.21 37.76
C THR A 98 -15.05 -14.62 38.78
N VAL A 99 -14.25 -13.64 38.36
CA VAL A 99 -13.40 -12.83 39.23
C VAL A 99 -13.91 -11.39 39.16
N ALA A 100 -14.53 -10.91 40.23
CA ALA A 100 -15.13 -9.58 40.29
C ALA A 100 -14.08 -8.45 40.26
N GLY A 101 -12.87 -8.72 40.76
CA GLY A 101 -11.71 -7.82 40.72
C GLY A 101 -10.60 -8.34 39.81
N ASP A 102 -9.36 -8.06 40.20
CA ASP A 102 -8.20 -8.23 39.34
C ASP A 102 -7.77 -9.70 39.21
N VAL A 103 -7.26 -10.05 38.03
CA VAL A 103 -6.58 -11.32 37.74
C VAL A 103 -5.12 -11.02 37.45
N THR A 104 -4.22 -11.61 38.23
CA THR A 104 -2.77 -11.49 38.05
C THR A 104 -2.16 -12.87 37.82
N VAL A 105 -1.39 -13.03 36.74
CA VAL A 105 -0.55 -14.21 36.49
C VAL A 105 0.89 -13.76 36.64
N ASN A 106 1.53 -14.17 37.74
CA ASN A 106 2.92 -13.79 38.04
C ASN A 106 3.88 -14.40 37.01
N SER A 107 5.15 -13.98 37.02
CA SER A 107 6.17 -14.42 36.06
C SER A 107 6.41 -15.94 36.00
N SER A 108 6.27 -16.64 37.13
CA SER A 108 6.31 -18.12 37.19
C SER A 108 4.94 -18.78 36.95
N GLY A 109 3.90 -17.95 36.82
CA GLY A 109 2.51 -18.36 36.79
C GLY A 109 2.03 -18.80 35.41
N ALA A 110 1.08 -19.73 35.38
CA ALA A 110 0.41 -20.16 34.16
C ALA A 110 -1.10 -20.28 34.39
N LEU A 111 -1.91 -19.56 33.59
CA LEU A 111 -3.36 -19.74 33.52
C LEU A 111 -3.71 -20.39 32.17
N ASN A 112 -4.01 -21.68 32.18
CA ASN A 112 -4.16 -22.46 30.96
C ASN A 112 -5.45 -23.28 30.98
N VAL A 113 -5.78 -23.83 29.82
CA VAL A 113 -6.62 -25.03 29.72
C VAL A 113 -5.72 -26.26 29.69
N ALA A 114 -6.22 -27.43 30.07
CA ALA A 114 -5.48 -28.69 29.95
C ALA A 114 -4.90 -28.85 28.52
N THR A 115 -3.98 -29.80 28.28
CA THR A 115 -3.43 -30.08 26.93
C THR A 115 -3.92 -31.37 26.25
N SER A 116 -4.59 -32.28 26.98
CA SER A 116 -5.30 -33.46 26.46
C SER A 116 -6.68 -33.65 27.10
N GLY A 117 -7.56 -34.44 26.49
CA GLY A 117 -8.89 -34.75 27.02
C GLY A 117 -10.01 -34.46 26.04
N THR A 118 -11.25 -34.43 26.53
CA THR A 118 -12.45 -34.16 25.73
C THR A 118 -12.52 -32.68 25.34
N ALA A 119 -13.08 -32.38 24.16
CA ALA A 119 -13.36 -31.00 23.73
C ALA A 119 -14.26 -30.30 24.76
N THR A 120 -13.87 -29.10 25.20
CA THR A 120 -14.58 -28.33 26.24
C THR A 120 -14.44 -26.83 26.01
N THR A 121 -15.51 -26.11 26.31
CA THR A 121 -15.51 -24.64 26.35
C THR A 121 -15.79 -24.19 27.78
N HIS A 122 -14.80 -23.55 28.40
CA HIS A 122 -14.88 -22.93 29.71
C HIS A 122 -15.12 -21.43 29.56
N THR A 123 -15.51 -20.76 30.64
CA THR A 123 -15.69 -19.30 30.67
C THR A 123 -14.92 -18.68 31.83
N LEU A 124 -14.30 -17.54 31.56
CA LEU A 124 -13.64 -16.70 32.56
C LEU A 124 -14.15 -15.26 32.44
N VAL A 125 -14.82 -14.77 33.47
CA VAL A 125 -15.28 -13.38 33.56
C VAL A 125 -14.33 -12.60 34.46
N ILE A 126 -13.80 -11.48 33.96
CA ILE A 126 -12.88 -10.59 34.67
C ILE A 126 -13.53 -9.22 34.84
N GLY A 127 -13.82 -8.85 36.09
CA GLY A 127 -14.40 -7.56 36.50
C GLY A 127 -13.39 -6.50 36.91
N GLY A 128 -12.12 -6.87 37.12
CA GLY A 128 -10.99 -5.96 37.37
C GLY A 128 -9.98 -5.96 36.20
N ASN A 129 -8.74 -5.57 36.45
CA ASN A 129 -7.66 -5.60 35.46
C ASN A 129 -7.09 -7.02 35.27
N LEU A 130 -6.51 -7.27 34.10
CA LEU A 130 -5.72 -8.47 33.82
C LEU A 130 -4.24 -8.08 33.69
N THR A 131 -3.40 -8.68 34.53
CA THR A 131 -1.94 -8.56 34.44
C THR A 131 -1.34 -9.93 34.23
N VAL A 132 -0.55 -10.12 33.18
CA VAL A 132 0.10 -11.39 32.85
C VAL A 132 1.59 -11.16 32.65
N ASP A 133 2.40 -11.54 33.65
CA ASP A 133 3.86 -11.56 33.56
C ASP A 133 4.39 -12.95 33.21
N GLY A 134 3.60 -14.00 33.46
CA GLY A 134 3.87 -15.39 33.09
C GLY A 134 3.24 -15.77 31.75
N VAL A 135 2.33 -16.76 31.75
CA VAL A 135 1.64 -17.22 30.53
C VAL A 135 0.14 -17.38 30.75
N LEU A 136 -0.66 -16.90 29.80
CA LEU A 136 -2.08 -17.20 29.69
C LEU A 136 -2.34 -17.91 28.35
N THR A 137 -2.73 -19.19 28.40
CA THR A 137 -3.10 -19.98 27.21
C THR A 137 -4.54 -20.48 27.32
N ALA A 138 -5.47 -19.68 26.80
CA ALA A 138 -6.91 -19.98 26.82
C ALA A 138 -7.36 -20.89 25.67
N ALA A 139 -6.44 -21.49 24.91
CA ALA A 139 -6.77 -22.40 23.81
C ALA A 139 -5.73 -23.51 23.68
N SER A 140 -6.20 -24.75 23.61
CA SER A 140 -5.39 -25.92 23.26
C SER A 140 -6.22 -26.89 22.42
N SER A 141 -6.08 -26.79 21.09
CA SER A 141 -6.92 -27.48 20.11
C SER A 141 -8.41 -27.16 20.34
N THR A 142 -9.24 -28.15 20.66
CA THR A 142 -10.68 -28.01 20.89
C THR A 142 -11.06 -27.71 22.34
N ARG A 143 -10.08 -27.52 23.23
CA ARG A 143 -10.30 -27.14 24.63
C ARG A 143 -9.96 -25.67 24.82
N VAL A 144 -10.90 -24.90 25.33
CA VAL A 144 -10.82 -23.43 25.26
C VAL A 144 -11.43 -22.74 26.47
N ILE A 145 -11.00 -21.51 26.73
CA ILE A 145 -11.57 -20.59 27.71
C ILE A 145 -12.03 -19.33 26.96
N ASP A 146 -13.33 -19.05 27.00
CA ASP A 146 -13.90 -17.81 26.50
C ASP A 146 -13.79 -16.74 27.59
N VAL A 147 -13.09 -15.65 27.31
CA VAL A 147 -12.81 -14.59 28.28
C VAL A 147 -13.74 -13.41 28.08
N THR A 148 -14.38 -12.95 29.16
CA THR A 148 -15.25 -11.77 29.16
C THR A 148 -14.68 -10.67 30.05
N PHE A 149 -14.55 -9.46 29.49
CA PHE A 149 -14.18 -8.25 30.20
C PHE A 149 -15.44 -7.43 30.50
N ASN A 150 -15.83 -7.29 31.77
CA ASN A 150 -17.11 -6.69 32.16
C ASN A 150 -17.02 -5.58 33.21
N LYS A 151 -15.82 -5.04 33.48
CA LYS A 151 -15.66 -3.92 34.42
C LYS A 151 -16.49 -2.71 33.97
N ALA A 152 -17.14 -2.02 34.90
CA ALA A 152 -17.72 -0.71 34.60
C ALA A 152 -16.59 0.32 34.38
N GLY A 153 -16.61 1.04 33.27
CA GLY A 153 -15.49 1.91 32.87
C GLY A 153 -14.29 1.14 32.32
N ASP A 154 -13.11 1.74 32.37
CA ASP A 154 -11.92 1.21 31.72
C ASP A 154 -11.29 0.03 32.49
N GLN A 155 -10.78 -0.92 31.71
CA GLN A 155 -10.14 -2.15 32.14
C GLN A 155 -8.83 -2.32 31.38
N THR A 156 -7.80 -2.85 32.02
CA THR A 156 -6.48 -3.01 31.39
C THR A 156 -6.11 -4.48 31.19
N VAL A 157 -5.35 -4.75 30.13
CA VAL A 157 -4.63 -6.00 29.86
C VAL A 157 -3.15 -5.64 29.73
N SER A 158 -2.35 -6.02 30.72
CA SER A 158 -0.96 -5.57 30.86
C SER A 158 -0.03 -6.70 31.32
N GLY A 159 1.26 -6.40 31.46
CA GLY A 159 2.31 -7.33 31.89
C GLY A 159 3.36 -7.60 30.82
N SER A 160 4.29 -8.50 31.10
CA SER A 160 5.39 -8.87 30.19
C SER A 160 5.27 -10.28 29.59
N GLY A 161 4.23 -11.02 29.97
CA GLY A 161 4.03 -12.43 29.65
C GLY A 161 3.37 -12.70 28.30
N GLY A 162 3.28 -13.98 27.93
CA GLY A 162 2.60 -14.41 26.70
C GLY A 162 1.10 -14.61 26.90
N ILE A 163 0.27 -14.01 26.04
CA ILE A 163 -1.19 -14.16 26.09
C ILE A 163 -1.72 -14.72 24.77
N THR A 164 -2.40 -15.87 24.84
CA THR A 164 -3.22 -16.41 23.74
C THR A 164 -4.65 -16.61 24.23
N PHE A 165 -5.56 -15.77 23.77
CA PHE A 165 -7.00 -15.96 23.98
C PHE A 165 -7.58 -16.93 22.95
N LYS A 166 -8.59 -17.72 23.32
CA LYS A 166 -9.49 -18.31 22.32
C LYS A 166 -10.43 -17.23 21.80
N LYS A 167 -11.21 -16.65 22.71
CA LYS A 167 -12.24 -15.65 22.41
C LYS A 167 -12.20 -14.54 23.44
N ILE A 168 -12.41 -13.32 22.95
CA ILE A 168 -12.59 -12.13 23.78
C ILE A 168 -14.02 -11.63 23.61
N THR A 169 -14.72 -11.44 24.72
CA THR A 169 -16.03 -10.78 24.77
C THR A 169 -15.93 -9.48 25.56
N LEU A 170 -16.39 -8.39 24.97
CA LEU A 170 -16.53 -7.11 25.65
C LEU A 170 -17.97 -6.99 26.19
N SER A 171 -18.11 -6.71 27.47
CA SER A 171 -19.40 -6.43 28.11
C SER A 171 -19.31 -5.14 28.91
N LYS A 172 -19.07 -4.04 28.20
CA LYS A 172 -18.72 -2.74 28.81
C LYS A 172 -19.89 -1.77 28.90
N GLY A 173 -20.98 -2.04 28.19
CA GLY A 173 -22.23 -1.28 28.21
C GLY A 173 -22.21 0.06 27.45
N SER A 174 -21.04 0.51 27.00
CA SER A 174 -20.85 1.76 26.25
C SER A 174 -19.51 1.73 25.50
N VAL A 175 -19.46 2.33 24.31
CA VAL A 175 -18.22 2.58 23.55
C VAL A 175 -17.22 3.49 24.26
N SER A 176 -17.66 4.25 25.26
CA SER A 176 -16.76 5.06 26.10
C SER A 176 -15.90 4.21 27.04
N ASN A 177 -16.32 2.97 27.32
CA ASN A 177 -15.67 2.10 28.29
C ASN A 177 -14.78 1.10 27.56
N LYS A 178 -13.50 1.10 27.93
CA LYS A 178 -12.46 0.41 27.15
C LYS A 178 -11.91 -0.83 27.83
N VAL A 179 -11.38 -1.74 27.02
CA VAL A 179 -10.33 -2.68 27.41
C VAL A 179 -9.06 -2.22 26.72
N ILE A 180 -8.08 -1.77 27.50
CA ILE A 180 -6.83 -1.18 27.03
C ILE A 180 -5.72 -2.22 27.20
N ALA A 181 -5.20 -2.72 26.08
CA ALA A 181 -4.09 -3.66 26.04
C ALA A 181 -2.76 -2.95 25.73
N SER A 182 -1.71 -3.29 26.48
CA SER A 182 -0.38 -2.67 26.35
C SER A 182 0.76 -3.67 26.09
N LEU A 183 0.43 -4.88 25.64
CA LEU A 183 1.38 -5.91 25.22
C LEU A 183 0.88 -6.68 24.00
N SER A 184 1.78 -7.47 23.40
CA SER A 184 1.42 -8.37 22.31
C SER A 184 0.58 -9.55 22.80
N LEU A 185 -0.47 -9.88 22.06
CA LEU A 185 -1.38 -10.97 22.37
C LEU A 185 -2.01 -11.54 21.09
N ALA A 186 -2.42 -12.81 21.16
CA ALA A 186 -3.09 -13.50 20.08
C ALA A 186 -4.53 -13.84 20.46
N VAL A 187 -5.41 -13.91 19.46
CA VAL A 187 -6.79 -14.39 19.61
C VAL A 187 -7.08 -15.48 18.59
N GLY A 188 -8.03 -16.36 18.90
CA GLY A 188 -8.48 -17.43 18.02
C GLY A 188 -8.91 -16.96 16.64
N SER A 189 -8.86 -17.90 15.69
CA SER A 189 -9.04 -17.65 14.26
C SER A 189 -10.47 -17.88 13.74
N GLY A 190 -11.41 -18.16 14.63
CA GLY A 190 -12.81 -18.44 14.30
C GLY A 190 -13.65 -17.17 14.14
N ALA A 191 -14.80 -17.32 13.50
CA ALA A 191 -15.82 -16.27 13.47
C ALA A 191 -16.30 -15.97 14.91
N GLY A 192 -16.38 -14.68 15.27
CA GLY A 192 -16.81 -14.27 16.61
C GLY A 192 -15.79 -14.46 17.74
N ASP A 193 -14.57 -14.91 17.45
CA ASP A 193 -13.50 -15.02 18.46
C ASP A 193 -13.02 -13.62 18.93
N PHE A 194 -13.12 -12.60 18.06
CA PHE A 194 -12.85 -11.20 18.41
C PHE A 194 -13.73 -10.29 17.56
N ASP A 195 -14.86 -9.88 18.13
CA ASP A 195 -15.77 -8.89 17.55
C ASP A 195 -16.11 -7.84 18.63
N PRO A 196 -15.49 -6.65 18.62
CA PRO A 196 -15.80 -5.57 19.55
C PRO A 196 -17.23 -5.04 19.32
N ASN A 197 -18.20 -5.61 20.03
CA ASN A 197 -19.63 -5.32 19.83
C ASN A 197 -20.32 -4.57 20.98
N ASN A 198 -19.71 -4.51 22.17
CA ASN A 198 -20.29 -3.87 23.35
C ASN A 198 -19.19 -3.30 24.26
N GLY A 199 -18.67 -2.15 23.86
CA GLY A 199 -17.45 -1.56 24.40
C GLY A 199 -16.32 -1.48 23.38
N THR A 200 -15.23 -0.85 23.78
CA THR A 200 -14.11 -0.59 22.90
C THR A 200 -12.88 -1.39 23.30
N TRP A 201 -12.25 -2.04 22.34
CA TRP A 201 -10.88 -2.53 22.49
C TRP A 201 -9.91 -1.44 22.08
N GLU A 202 -8.90 -1.15 22.90
CA GLU A 202 -7.79 -0.27 22.56
C GLU A 202 -6.46 -1.02 22.65
N GLN A 203 -5.77 -1.17 21.52
CA GLN A 203 -4.40 -1.65 21.50
C GLN A 203 -3.44 -0.45 21.55
N SER A 204 -2.87 -0.20 22.74
CA SER A 204 -2.03 0.98 23.02
C SER A 204 -0.52 0.73 22.86
N ALA A 205 -0.10 -0.54 22.94
CA ALA A 205 1.27 -1.00 22.71
C ALA A 205 1.27 -2.50 22.37
N GLY A 206 2.31 -3.00 21.70
CA GLY A 206 2.37 -4.38 21.23
C GLY A 206 1.34 -4.69 20.14
N THR A 207 1.27 -5.94 19.68
CA THR A 207 0.39 -6.35 18.58
C THR A 207 -0.71 -7.28 19.05
N LEU A 208 -1.98 -6.93 18.78
CA LEU A 208 -3.08 -7.90 18.79
C LEU A 208 -3.13 -8.58 17.42
N SER A 209 -2.85 -9.89 17.41
CA SER A 209 -2.87 -10.71 16.19
C SER A 209 -4.07 -11.66 16.19
N ARG A 210 -4.89 -11.58 15.16
CA ARG A 210 -5.98 -12.53 14.91
C ARG A 210 -5.75 -13.28 13.60
N GLY A 211 -5.49 -14.58 13.71
CA GLY A 211 -5.36 -15.47 12.54
C GLY A 211 -6.70 -15.78 11.87
N GLY A 212 -6.65 -16.55 10.78
CA GLY A 212 -7.84 -17.03 10.06
C GLY A 212 -8.52 -16.00 9.16
N THR A 213 -9.34 -16.48 8.22
CA THR A 213 -9.96 -15.66 7.17
C THR A 213 -11.37 -15.18 7.51
N ALA A 214 -11.92 -15.56 8.67
CA ALA A 214 -13.21 -15.06 9.12
C ALA A 214 -13.12 -13.54 9.38
N ASN A 215 -14.22 -12.82 9.15
CA ASN A 215 -14.25 -11.38 9.38
C ASN A 215 -14.05 -11.03 10.87
N VAL A 216 -13.54 -9.83 11.11
CA VAL A 216 -13.66 -9.10 12.39
C VAL A 216 -14.75 -8.06 12.21
N ASN A 217 -15.76 -8.09 13.08
CA ASN A 217 -16.87 -7.15 13.04
C ASN A 217 -16.79 -6.22 14.25
N VAL A 218 -16.67 -4.92 13.98
CA VAL A 218 -16.88 -3.88 15.00
C VAL A 218 -18.35 -3.48 14.94
N GLY A 219 -19.15 -3.97 15.89
CA GLY A 219 -20.59 -3.72 15.92
C GLY A 219 -20.93 -2.26 16.27
N SER A 220 -22.17 -1.86 16.00
CA SER A 220 -22.64 -0.47 16.20
C SER A 220 -22.53 0.08 17.62
N SER A 221 -22.41 -0.80 18.62
CA SER A 221 -22.21 -0.44 20.03
C SER A 221 -20.80 -0.75 20.53
N GLY A 222 -19.85 -1.02 19.62
CA GLY A 222 -18.48 -1.30 19.94
C GLY A 222 -17.49 -0.43 19.18
N GLY A 223 -16.22 -0.57 19.55
CA GLY A 223 -15.13 0.14 18.91
C GLY A 223 -13.81 -0.60 18.92
N LEU A 224 -12.94 -0.22 17.99
CA LEU A 224 -11.55 -0.67 17.92
C LEU A 224 -10.64 0.56 17.78
N ILE A 225 -9.72 0.71 18.73
CA ILE A 225 -8.70 1.76 18.72
C ILE A 225 -7.33 1.10 18.62
N VAL A 226 -6.49 1.61 17.74
CA VAL A 226 -5.05 1.32 17.71
C VAL A 226 -4.32 2.64 17.97
N SER A 227 -3.62 2.72 19.09
CA SER A 227 -3.02 3.96 19.60
C SER A 227 -1.59 3.75 20.07
N GLY A 228 -0.89 4.84 20.39
CA GLY A 228 0.45 4.79 20.98
C GLY A 228 1.45 4.08 20.08
N SER A 229 1.96 2.92 20.52
CA SER A 229 2.83 2.04 19.73
C SER A 229 2.16 0.73 19.33
N GLY A 230 0.85 0.63 19.55
CA GLY A 230 0.06 -0.57 19.30
C GLY A 230 -0.11 -0.87 17.82
N SER A 231 -0.31 -2.15 17.52
CA SER A 231 -0.69 -2.63 16.19
C SER A 231 -1.84 -3.64 16.25
N PHE A 232 -2.64 -3.70 15.20
CA PHE A 232 -3.67 -4.73 15.03
C PHE A 232 -3.49 -5.42 13.68
N SER A 233 -3.58 -6.75 13.67
CA SER A 233 -3.51 -7.55 12.44
C SER A 233 -4.63 -8.58 12.40
N CYS A 234 -5.39 -8.61 11.31
CA CYS A 234 -6.35 -9.67 11.03
C CYS A 234 -6.22 -10.20 9.60
N ASN A 235 -6.30 -11.52 9.46
CA ASN A 235 -6.13 -12.21 8.18
C ASN A 235 -7.40 -12.24 7.30
N GLY A 236 -8.55 -11.86 7.86
CA GLY A 236 -9.79 -11.66 7.13
C GLY A 236 -10.16 -10.19 7.05
N SER A 237 -11.34 -9.91 6.51
CA SER A 237 -11.89 -8.55 6.41
C SER A 237 -12.17 -7.92 7.78
N LEU A 238 -11.97 -6.61 7.88
CA LEU A 238 -12.35 -5.79 9.04
C LEU A 238 -13.57 -4.94 8.65
N ILE A 239 -14.72 -5.26 9.23
CA ILE A 239 -16.01 -4.63 8.92
C ILE A 239 -16.42 -3.74 10.10
N ASN A 240 -16.40 -2.44 9.89
CA ASN A 240 -16.70 -1.45 10.92
C ASN A 240 -18.12 -0.89 10.78
N GLY A 241 -19.04 -1.37 11.61
CA GLY A 241 -20.36 -0.76 11.82
C GLY A 241 -20.46 0.12 13.08
N GLY A 242 -19.36 0.23 13.85
CA GLY A 242 -19.24 1.02 15.08
C GLY A 242 -18.19 2.11 14.93
N THR A 243 -17.20 2.15 15.84
CA THR A 243 -16.08 3.11 15.77
C THR A 243 -14.73 2.42 15.51
N LEU A 244 -13.98 2.91 14.53
CA LEU A 244 -12.60 2.51 14.27
C LEU A 244 -11.70 3.75 14.35
N THR A 245 -10.64 3.70 15.15
CA THR A 245 -9.68 4.81 15.25
C THR A 245 -8.25 4.31 15.19
N ILE A 246 -7.48 4.81 14.22
CA ILE A 246 -6.06 4.50 14.06
C ILE A 246 -5.27 5.80 14.26
N ASN A 247 -4.57 5.86 15.39
CA ASN A 247 -3.71 6.98 15.78
C ASN A 247 -2.47 6.44 16.51
N THR A 248 -1.63 5.73 15.78
CA THR A 248 -0.52 4.95 16.32
C THR A 248 0.78 5.22 15.57
N ALA A 249 1.91 4.94 16.21
CA ALA A 249 3.21 4.76 15.54
C ALA A 249 3.38 3.34 14.96
N GLY A 250 2.51 2.40 15.36
CA GLY A 250 2.46 1.04 14.82
C GLY A 250 1.61 0.96 13.54
N SER A 251 0.90 -0.16 13.37
CA SER A 251 0.17 -0.46 12.14
C SER A 251 -1.20 -1.11 12.35
N LEU A 252 -2.08 -0.90 11.38
CA LEU A 252 -3.25 -1.74 11.12
C LEU A 252 -2.92 -2.60 9.88
N SER A 253 -3.17 -3.91 9.94
CA SER A 253 -3.02 -4.80 8.78
C SER A 253 -4.28 -5.67 8.64
N VAL A 254 -4.90 -5.61 7.46
CA VAL A 254 -6.19 -6.24 7.18
C VAL A 254 -6.09 -7.11 5.94
N GLY A 255 -6.54 -8.36 6.09
CA GLY A 255 -6.82 -9.25 4.98
C GLY A 255 -5.60 -9.95 4.39
N ASN A 256 -5.89 -10.83 3.43
CA ASN A 256 -4.91 -11.58 2.65
C ASN A 256 -5.18 -11.50 1.13
N GLY A 257 -5.78 -10.42 0.63
CA GLY A 257 -5.80 -10.09 -0.80
C GLY A 257 -7.20 -9.92 -1.41
N ASN A 258 -8.16 -10.80 -1.11
CA ASN A 258 -9.57 -10.64 -1.54
C ASN A 258 -10.46 -10.09 -0.41
N ASP A 259 -9.84 -9.51 0.62
CA ASP A 259 -10.50 -9.00 1.82
C ASP A 259 -10.76 -7.50 1.71
N ARG A 260 -11.40 -6.94 2.74
CA ARG A 260 -11.64 -5.51 2.81
C ARG A 260 -11.52 -4.92 4.21
N LEU A 261 -11.05 -3.69 4.25
CA LEU A 261 -11.47 -2.75 5.29
C LEU A 261 -12.76 -2.09 4.81
N GLU A 262 -13.82 -2.17 5.60
CA GLU A 262 -15.09 -1.52 5.29
C GLU A 262 -15.53 -0.61 6.43
N THR A 263 -15.89 0.63 6.10
CA THR A 263 -16.76 1.43 6.96
C THR A 263 -18.20 1.22 6.49
N SER A 264 -18.96 0.42 7.24
CA SER A 264 -20.35 0.08 6.95
C SER A 264 -21.30 1.24 7.29
N SER A 265 -22.57 1.11 6.92
CA SER A 265 -23.60 2.11 7.24
C SER A 265 -23.69 2.36 8.76
N GLY A 266 -23.65 3.63 9.17
CA GLY A 266 -23.58 4.06 10.57
C GLY A 266 -22.20 3.93 11.23
N GLY A 267 -21.23 3.28 10.55
CA GLY A 267 -19.86 3.16 11.02
C GLY A 267 -19.07 4.46 10.86
N VAL A 268 -18.15 4.69 11.81
CA VAL A 268 -17.25 5.85 11.84
C VAL A 268 -15.80 5.35 11.87
N THR A 269 -15.01 5.72 10.88
CA THR A 269 -13.58 5.39 10.79
C THR A 269 -12.72 6.66 10.80
N THR A 270 -11.73 6.74 11.69
CA THR A 270 -10.82 7.89 11.84
C THR A 270 -9.37 7.44 11.74
N LEU A 271 -8.63 7.93 10.75
CA LEU A 271 -7.25 7.53 10.43
C LEU A 271 -6.33 8.75 10.49
N THR A 272 -5.66 8.98 11.62
CA THR A 272 -4.85 10.21 11.85
C THR A 272 -3.34 9.96 11.86
N ALA A 273 -2.89 8.74 12.14
CA ALA A 273 -1.47 8.39 12.12
C ALA A 273 -1.28 6.88 11.94
N GLY A 274 -0.05 6.48 11.61
CA GLY A 274 0.34 5.09 11.46
C GLY A 274 0.15 4.54 10.05
N THR A 275 0.60 3.31 9.85
CA THR A 275 0.46 2.61 8.56
C THR A 275 -0.78 1.72 8.57
N VAL A 276 -1.63 1.85 7.56
CA VAL A 276 -2.81 1.00 7.34
C VAL A 276 -2.58 0.18 6.08
N ASN A 277 -2.28 -1.11 6.24
CA ASN A 277 -2.08 -2.06 5.15
C ASN A 277 -3.36 -2.84 4.90
N ILE A 278 -3.87 -2.80 3.67
CA ILE A 278 -5.11 -3.47 3.27
C ILE A 278 -4.79 -4.36 2.09
N ASN A 279 -4.76 -5.68 2.32
CA ASN A 279 -4.63 -6.66 1.25
C ASN A 279 -6.04 -6.94 0.69
N GLY A 280 -6.41 -6.19 -0.35
CA GLY A 280 -7.69 -6.22 -1.02
C GLY A 280 -8.22 -4.83 -1.30
N ARG A 281 -9.32 -4.42 -0.64
CA ARG A 281 -9.99 -3.14 -0.92
C ARG A 281 -10.37 -2.34 0.33
N PHE A 282 -10.52 -1.03 0.14
CA PHE A 282 -11.06 -0.11 1.13
C PHE A 282 -12.42 0.43 0.66
N THR A 283 -13.48 0.09 1.39
CA THR A 283 -14.87 0.40 1.02
C THR A 283 -15.55 1.33 2.03
N HIS A 284 -16.23 2.35 1.51
CA HIS A 284 -17.05 3.28 2.28
C HIS A 284 -18.51 3.14 1.83
N ALA A 285 -19.33 2.51 2.66
CA ALA A 285 -20.73 2.23 2.35
C ALA A 285 -21.62 3.48 2.48
N ASP A 286 -22.84 3.40 1.94
CA ASP A 286 -23.83 4.46 2.11
C ASP A 286 -24.16 4.69 3.60
N GLY A 287 -24.17 5.96 4.03
CA GLY A 287 -24.39 6.35 5.42
C GLY A 287 -23.21 6.06 6.35
N SER A 288 -22.02 5.75 5.82
CA SER A 288 -20.78 5.65 6.59
C SER A 288 -20.08 7.01 6.73
N THR A 289 -19.19 7.15 7.71
CA THR A 289 -18.33 8.33 7.86
C THR A 289 -16.87 7.92 8.00
N THR A 290 -15.99 8.46 7.15
CA THR A 290 -14.54 8.23 7.23
C THR A 290 -13.76 9.53 7.16
N THR A 291 -12.80 9.69 8.07
CA THR A 291 -11.88 10.82 8.14
C THR A 291 -10.44 10.34 8.05
N ILE A 292 -9.67 10.90 7.12
CA ILE A 292 -8.25 10.63 6.89
C ILE A 292 -7.47 11.94 7.09
N ASP A 293 -6.65 11.97 8.14
CA ASP A 293 -5.93 13.17 8.55
C ASP A 293 -4.52 12.81 9.08
N GLY A 294 -3.73 12.13 8.24
CA GLY A 294 -2.31 11.88 8.52
C GLY A 294 -1.83 10.43 8.41
N ALA A 295 -2.74 9.45 8.34
CA ALA A 295 -2.36 8.05 8.15
C ALA A 295 -1.72 7.78 6.77
N THR A 296 -0.83 6.79 6.71
CA THR A 296 -0.31 6.23 5.45
C THR A 296 -1.07 4.96 5.14
N ILE A 297 -1.90 4.98 4.09
CA ILE A 297 -2.76 3.87 3.70
C ILE A 297 -2.19 3.21 2.45
N LEU A 298 -2.00 1.89 2.49
CA LEU A 298 -1.61 1.07 1.35
C LEU A 298 -2.74 0.09 1.08
N VAL A 299 -3.24 0.09 -0.15
CA VAL A 299 -4.27 -0.84 -0.62
C VAL A 299 -3.67 -1.65 -1.76
N ASP A 300 -3.56 -2.94 -1.56
CA ASP A 300 -2.97 -3.87 -2.51
C ASP A 300 -3.99 -4.94 -2.90
N PRO A 301 -4.61 -4.84 -4.09
CA PRO A 301 -5.56 -5.82 -4.59
C PRO A 301 -4.90 -7.11 -5.08
N GLN A 302 -3.56 -7.21 -5.08
CA GLN A 302 -2.82 -8.39 -5.55
C GLN A 302 -1.84 -8.96 -4.49
N GLY A 303 -1.72 -8.35 -3.32
CA GLY A 303 -0.62 -8.60 -2.37
C GLY A 303 -0.38 -10.06 -2.00
N THR A 304 -1.38 -10.75 -1.44
CA THR A 304 -1.27 -12.18 -1.08
C THR A 304 -2.20 -13.06 -1.92
N SER A 305 -3.36 -12.52 -2.31
CA SER A 305 -4.29 -13.14 -3.26
C SER A 305 -4.95 -12.04 -4.08
N THR A 306 -5.43 -12.38 -5.27
CA THR A 306 -6.02 -11.40 -6.18
C THR A 306 -7.46 -11.09 -5.78
N LEU A 307 -7.77 -9.81 -5.59
CA LEU A 307 -9.12 -9.29 -5.54
C LEU A 307 -9.83 -9.58 -6.88
N GLY A 308 -11.08 -10.01 -6.84
CA GLY A 308 -11.83 -10.27 -8.07
C GLY A 308 -12.04 -8.99 -8.89
N GLY A 309 -11.79 -9.03 -10.21
CA GLY A 309 -11.77 -7.84 -11.08
C GLY A 309 -13.03 -6.98 -11.13
N ALA A 310 -14.18 -7.49 -10.71
CA ALA A 310 -15.43 -6.73 -10.63
C ALA A 310 -15.56 -5.85 -9.37
N ASN A 311 -14.57 -5.87 -8.49
CA ASN A 311 -14.57 -5.10 -7.25
C ASN A 311 -13.71 -3.85 -7.38
N ASP A 312 -14.21 -2.75 -6.83
CA ASP A 312 -13.41 -1.54 -6.68
C ASP A 312 -12.41 -1.67 -5.53
N VAL A 313 -11.18 -1.20 -5.75
CA VAL A 313 -10.06 -1.24 -4.78
C VAL A 313 -10.21 -0.13 -3.74
N PHE A 314 -10.47 1.10 -4.17
CA PHE A 314 -10.87 2.20 -3.30
C PHE A 314 -12.24 2.74 -3.72
N HIS A 315 -13.25 2.47 -2.90
CA HIS A 315 -14.65 2.80 -3.23
C HIS A 315 -15.29 3.70 -2.19
N ALA A 316 -15.94 4.77 -2.65
CA ALA A 316 -16.85 5.59 -1.86
C ALA A 316 -18.23 5.71 -2.53
N ALA A 317 -19.25 5.16 -1.85
CA ALA A 317 -20.62 5.14 -2.32
C ALA A 317 -21.30 6.53 -2.34
N ALA A 318 -22.43 6.64 -3.02
CA ALA A 318 -23.08 7.93 -3.28
C ALA A 318 -23.51 8.68 -2.00
N ALA A 319 -23.91 7.98 -0.94
CA ALA A 319 -24.29 8.55 0.35
C ALA A 319 -23.22 8.35 1.45
N ALA A 320 -21.99 7.95 1.10
CA ALA A 320 -20.88 7.92 2.04
C ALA A 320 -20.35 9.34 2.34
N GLU A 321 -19.94 9.56 3.60
CA GLU A 321 -19.20 10.76 4.02
C GLU A 321 -17.70 10.42 4.08
N LEU A 322 -16.88 11.09 3.28
CA LEU A 322 -15.43 10.89 3.23
C LEU A 322 -14.69 12.22 3.25
N THR A 323 -13.86 12.43 4.27
CA THR A 323 -13.00 13.62 4.37
C THR A 323 -11.53 13.21 4.41
N MET A 324 -10.72 13.83 3.55
CA MET A 324 -9.27 13.70 3.55
C MET A 324 -8.63 15.09 3.61
N SER A 325 -8.04 15.42 4.75
CA SER A 325 -7.32 16.68 4.99
C SER A 325 -5.80 16.51 5.05
N GLY A 326 -5.32 15.28 5.15
CA GLY A 326 -3.90 14.96 5.24
C GLY A 326 -3.62 13.47 4.97
N GLY A 327 -2.38 13.05 5.17
CA GLY A 327 -1.95 11.66 4.94
C GLY A 327 -1.86 11.27 3.47
N SER A 328 -1.83 9.96 3.22
CA SER A 328 -1.72 9.41 1.87
C SER A 328 -2.46 8.10 1.68
N ILE A 329 -2.94 7.89 0.45
CA ILE A 329 -3.47 6.59 -0.01
C ILE A 329 -2.61 6.14 -1.18
N THR A 330 -2.09 4.92 -1.14
CA THR A 330 -1.36 4.30 -2.26
C THR A 330 -2.14 3.09 -2.74
N ILE A 331 -2.54 3.08 -4.01
CA ILE A 331 -2.97 1.86 -4.69
C ILE A 331 -1.71 1.19 -5.22
N VAL A 332 -1.29 0.08 -4.60
CA VAL A 332 0.02 -0.54 -4.83
C VAL A 332 0.08 -1.16 -6.21
N ASP A 333 -0.91 -1.98 -6.52
CA ASP A 333 -1.01 -2.74 -7.75
C ASP A 333 -2.36 -2.49 -8.45
N PRO A 334 -2.42 -2.55 -9.78
CA PRO A 334 -3.69 -2.58 -10.51
C PRO A 334 -4.43 -3.89 -10.19
N LEU A 335 -5.70 -3.99 -10.54
CA LEU A 335 -6.43 -5.25 -10.56
C LEU A 335 -5.77 -6.23 -11.53
N ALA A 336 -5.67 -7.50 -11.14
CA ALA A 336 -5.05 -8.56 -11.94
C ALA A 336 -5.85 -8.94 -13.18
N THR A 337 -7.15 -8.68 -13.18
CA THR A 337 -8.09 -9.10 -14.23
C THR A 337 -8.97 -7.92 -14.62
N SER A 338 -9.12 -7.69 -15.92
CA SER A 338 -9.97 -6.64 -16.46
C SER A 338 -11.44 -6.92 -16.19
N SER A 339 -12.23 -5.86 -16.00
CA SER A 339 -13.69 -5.95 -15.97
C SER A 339 -14.34 -4.61 -16.32
N ASP A 340 -15.58 -4.68 -16.81
CA ASP A 340 -16.34 -3.47 -17.11
C ASP A 340 -16.87 -2.75 -15.86
N THR A 341 -16.65 -3.27 -14.64
CA THR A 341 -17.27 -2.73 -13.42
C THR A 341 -16.31 -2.39 -12.29
N GLY A 342 -15.19 -3.11 -12.12
CA GLY A 342 -14.25 -2.86 -11.03
C GLY A 342 -13.15 -1.88 -11.41
N ARG A 343 -12.82 -0.98 -10.48
CA ARG A 343 -11.86 0.12 -10.66
C ARG A 343 -10.86 0.18 -9.52
N GLU A 344 -9.69 0.73 -9.77
CA GLU A 344 -8.73 1.04 -8.70
C GLU A 344 -9.25 2.17 -7.81
N ILE A 345 -9.90 3.17 -8.42
CA ILE A 345 -10.57 4.25 -7.69
C ILE A 345 -11.96 4.48 -8.27
N LEU A 346 -12.98 4.32 -7.42
CA LEU A 346 -14.35 4.74 -7.70
C LEU A 346 -14.88 5.64 -6.57
N ILE A 347 -15.09 6.92 -6.87
CA ILE A 347 -15.73 7.86 -5.94
C ILE A 347 -16.99 8.41 -6.58
N VAL A 348 -18.14 8.01 -6.03
CA VAL A 348 -19.44 8.35 -6.59
C VAL A 348 -19.93 9.68 -5.99
N SER A 349 -20.12 10.69 -6.85
CA SER A 349 -20.84 11.91 -6.46
C SER A 349 -22.27 11.58 -6.04
N GLY A 350 -22.79 12.20 -4.98
CA GLY A 350 -24.13 11.91 -4.50
C GLY A 350 -24.51 12.72 -3.26
N ALA A 351 -25.44 12.19 -2.49
CA ALA A 351 -25.97 12.86 -1.30
C ALA A 351 -24.95 13.04 -0.17
N GLY A 352 -23.96 12.14 -0.07
CA GLY A 352 -22.93 12.21 0.98
C GLY A 352 -21.75 13.09 0.56
N SER A 353 -21.16 13.82 1.51
CA SER A 353 -20.04 14.73 1.26
C SER A 353 -18.72 13.97 1.07
N LYS A 354 -18.01 14.29 -0.03
CA LYS A 354 -16.65 13.80 -0.28
C LYS A 354 -15.74 15.00 -0.44
N THR A 355 -14.90 15.26 0.58
CA THR A 355 -14.05 16.44 0.64
C THR A 355 -12.58 16.04 0.70
N PHE A 356 -11.82 16.45 -0.31
CA PHE A 356 -10.36 16.32 -0.36
C PHE A 356 -9.74 17.71 -0.28
N SER A 357 -9.36 18.12 0.92
CA SER A 357 -8.75 19.43 1.21
C SER A 357 -7.24 19.36 1.42
N GLY A 358 -6.69 18.15 1.49
CA GLY A 358 -5.26 17.89 1.65
C GLY A 358 -4.90 16.44 1.34
N GLY A 359 -3.65 16.07 1.65
CA GLY A 359 -3.11 14.72 1.42
C GLY A 359 -2.83 14.39 -0.05
N THR A 360 -2.39 13.16 -0.32
CA THR A 360 -2.03 12.70 -1.68
C THR A 360 -2.53 11.28 -1.96
N ILE A 361 -3.10 11.07 -3.14
CA ILE A 361 -3.36 9.74 -3.69
C ILE A 361 -2.20 9.37 -4.62
N TYR A 362 -1.61 8.19 -4.42
CA TYR A 362 -0.55 7.61 -5.22
C TYR A 362 -1.09 6.44 -6.04
N ILE A 363 -0.74 6.40 -7.32
CA ILE A 363 -0.98 5.29 -8.22
C ILE A 363 0.33 4.56 -8.46
N GLY A 364 0.39 3.31 -8.00
CA GLY A 364 1.62 2.56 -7.84
C GLY A 364 2.40 2.99 -6.59
N ASP A 365 3.28 2.10 -6.12
CA ASP A 365 4.19 2.34 -5.00
C ASP A 365 5.57 2.87 -5.46
N GLY A 366 5.90 2.72 -6.74
CA GLY A 366 7.20 3.07 -7.34
C GLY A 366 8.15 1.87 -7.50
N THR A 367 7.79 0.70 -6.97
CA THR A 367 8.70 -0.44 -6.83
C THR A 367 8.11 -1.79 -7.25
N SER A 368 6.80 -1.96 -7.17
CA SER A 368 6.13 -3.20 -7.52
C SER A 368 6.32 -3.54 -9.00
N THR A 369 6.55 -4.82 -9.28
CA THR A 369 6.67 -5.38 -10.62
C THR A 369 5.47 -6.26 -10.98
N THR A 370 4.43 -6.31 -10.14
CA THR A 370 3.24 -7.14 -10.36
C THR A 370 2.49 -6.66 -11.60
N ALA A 371 2.21 -7.53 -12.56
CA ALA A 371 1.48 -7.14 -13.77
C ALA A 371 0.05 -6.67 -13.46
N GLY A 372 -0.43 -5.70 -14.22
CA GLY A 372 -1.83 -5.27 -14.22
C GLY A 372 -2.70 -6.03 -15.20
N SER A 373 -4.00 -5.76 -15.14
CA SER A 373 -4.90 -6.00 -16.26
C SER A 373 -4.63 -5.03 -17.41
N THR A 374 -5.16 -5.33 -18.60
CA THR A 374 -5.07 -4.45 -19.78
C THR A 374 -5.68 -3.07 -19.60
N ASP A 375 -6.44 -2.84 -18.53
CA ASP A 375 -7.05 -1.55 -18.20
C ASP A 375 -6.14 -0.66 -17.34
N GLY A 376 -5.08 -1.23 -16.76
CA GLY A 376 -4.18 -0.54 -15.84
C GLY A 376 -4.87 -0.12 -14.55
N PHE A 377 -4.48 1.04 -14.02
CA PHE A 377 -5.15 1.68 -12.87
C PHE A 377 -6.25 2.62 -13.36
N GLU A 378 -7.49 2.17 -13.37
CA GLU A 378 -8.67 2.95 -13.69
C GLU A 378 -9.08 3.89 -12.55
N ILE A 379 -9.23 5.16 -12.89
CA ILE A 379 -9.60 6.22 -11.96
C ILE A 379 -10.92 6.84 -12.42
N ASN A 380 -11.92 6.79 -11.55
CA ASN A 380 -13.22 7.39 -11.77
C ASN A 380 -13.71 8.14 -10.53
N SER A 381 -13.54 9.45 -10.52
CA SER A 381 -13.98 10.31 -9.42
C SER A 381 -15.02 11.32 -9.89
N GLY A 382 -16.24 11.22 -9.35
CA GLY A 382 -17.29 12.22 -9.55
C GLY A 382 -17.09 13.50 -8.73
N VAL A 383 -16.02 13.60 -7.93
CA VAL A 383 -15.67 14.77 -7.12
C VAL A 383 -14.21 15.17 -7.33
N ALA A 384 -13.86 16.41 -7.01
CA ALA A 384 -12.47 16.87 -7.05
C ALA A 384 -11.63 16.18 -5.96
N LEU A 385 -10.45 15.69 -6.35
CA LEU A 385 -9.42 15.21 -5.42
C LEU A 385 -8.49 16.37 -5.03
N PHE A 386 -7.54 16.15 -4.13
CA PHE A 386 -6.53 17.16 -3.79
C PHE A 386 -5.26 16.99 -4.63
N ASN A 387 -4.30 16.17 -4.19
CA ASN A 387 -3.11 15.82 -4.98
C ASN A 387 -3.23 14.41 -5.57
N LEU A 388 -2.79 14.25 -6.82
CA LEU A 388 -2.59 12.94 -7.45
C LEU A 388 -1.14 12.81 -7.90
N THR A 389 -0.50 11.71 -7.52
CA THR A 389 0.83 11.35 -8.01
C THR A 389 0.79 9.99 -8.69
N VAL A 390 1.21 9.93 -9.95
CA VAL A 390 1.41 8.68 -10.68
C VAL A 390 2.89 8.35 -10.63
N LYS A 391 3.23 7.30 -9.88
CA LYS A 391 4.62 6.91 -9.65
C LYS A 391 5.20 6.15 -10.84
N ASN A 392 6.50 5.88 -10.79
CA ASN A 392 7.11 4.86 -11.65
C ASN A 392 6.34 3.55 -11.50
N GLN A 393 5.95 2.98 -12.62
CA GLN A 393 5.11 1.81 -12.64
C GLN A 393 5.91 0.50 -12.57
N GLY A 394 7.23 0.56 -12.31
CA GLY A 394 8.07 -0.63 -12.21
C GLY A 394 8.18 -1.36 -13.56
N GLY A 395 8.72 -2.58 -13.54
CA GLY A 395 8.91 -3.40 -14.75
C GLY A 395 7.69 -4.25 -15.15
N GLY A 396 6.58 -4.19 -14.42
CA GLY A 396 5.38 -5.00 -14.70
C GLY A 396 4.59 -4.49 -15.91
N THR A 397 3.94 -5.39 -16.64
CA THR A 397 3.12 -5.03 -17.81
C THR A 397 1.80 -4.37 -17.42
N ASP A 398 1.27 -3.51 -18.29
CA ASP A 398 -0.02 -2.83 -18.16
C ASP A 398 -0.19 -2.03 -16.86
N ARG A 399 0.91 -1.48 -16.36
CA ARG A 399 0.89 -0.58 -15.21
C ARG A 399 0.92 0.87 -15.70
N PHE A 400 -0.24 1.39 -16.05
CA PHE A 400 -0.44 2.81 -16.38
C PHE A 400 -1.73 3.29 -15.71
N ALA A 401 -1.81 4.56 -15.36
CA ALA A 401 -3.06 5.15 -14.87
C ALA A 401 -3.95 5.52 -16.06
N ARG A 402 -5.27 5.29 -15.95
CA ARG A 402 -6.24 5.66 -16.97
C ARG A 402 -7.45 6.37 -16.35
N LEU A 403 -7.77 7.53 -16.88
CA LEU A 403 -9.01 8.25 -16.57
C LEU A 403 -10.14 7.71 -17.43
N ILE A 404 -11.28 7.45 -16.80
CA ILE A 404 -12.48 6.99 -17.50
C ILE A 404 -13.60 8.04 -17.40
N THR A 405 -14.86 7.60 -17.29
CA THR A 405 -16.10 8.38 -17.38
C THR A 405 -16.04 9.83 -16.86
N ASN A 406 -15.51 10.06 -15.66
CA ASN A 406 -15.45 11.39 -15.07
C ASN A 406 -14.10 12.08 -15.30
N PRO A 407 -14.11 13.39 -15.59
CA PRO A 407 -12.87 14.12 -15.76
C PRO A 407 -12.14 14.32 -14.43
N LEU A 408 -10.82 14.21 -14.44
CA LEU A 408 -9.97 14.43 -13.27
C LEU A 408 -9.90 15.92 -12.94
N ASN A 409 -10.46 16.28 -11.79
CA ASN A 409 -10.35 17.61 -11.21
C ASN A 409 -9.54 17.54 -9.91
N LEU A 410 -8.49 18.36 -9.80
CA LEU A 410 -7.61 18.44 -8.65
C LEU A 410 -7.62 19.84 -8.04
N ASN A 411 -7.87 19.94 -6.74
CA ASN A 411 -7.70 21.16 -5.96
C ASN A 411 -6.23 21.43 -5.59
N GLY A 412 -5.35 20.46 -5.82
CA GLY A 412 -3.91 20.54 -5.59
C GLY A 412 -3.11 20.20 -6.84
N ASN A 413 -2.00 19.50 -6.66
CA ASN A 413 -1.01 19.22 -7.68
C ASN A 413 -1.30 17.91 -8.44
N LEU A 414 -0.95 17.90 -9.73
CA LEU A 414 -0.78 16.68 -10.52
C LEU A 414 0.72 16.42 -10.67
N THR A 415 1.19 15.23 -10.29
CA THR A 415 2.57 14.82 -10.51
C THR A 415 2.62 13.49 -11.24
N ILE A 416 3.32 13.44 -12.37
CA ILE A 416 3.70 12.19 -13.04
C ILE A 416 5.20 12.04 -12.85
N GLU A 417 5.62 11.01 -12.13
CA GLU A 417 7.03 10.71 -11.90
C GLU A 417 7.69 10.08 -13.13
N SER A 418 9.02 9.97 -13.12
CA SER A 418 9.76 9.26 -14.17
C SER A 418 9.30 7.81 -14.28
N GLY A 419 8.99 7.37 -15.50
CA GLY A 419 8.41 6.05 -15.75
C GLY A 419 6.91 5.94 -15.41
N GLY A 420 6.27 6.99 -14.90
CA GLY A 420 4.82 7.05 -14.72
C GLY A 420 4.10 7.41 -16.02
N GLU A 421 2.90 6.87 -16.20
CA GLU A 421 2.03 7.19 -17.34
C GLU A 421 0.59 7.42 -16.88
N LEU A 422 0.00 8.55 -17.29
CA LEU A 422 -1.42 8.83 -17.12
C LEU A 422 -2.08 9.02 -18.49
N ARG A 423 -3.10 8.20 -18.76
CA ARG A 423 -3.88 8.20 -19.99
C ARG A 423 -5.25 8.83 -19.77
N ALA A 424 -5.61 9.75 -20.63
CA ALA A 424 -6.93 10.38 -20.69
C ALA A 424 -7.62 10.08 -22.02
N VAL A 425 -8.94 10.23 -22.02
CA VAL A 425 -9.80 10.09 -23.20
C VAL A 425 -10.71 11.30 -23.31
N ASP A 426 -10.87 11.81 -24.52
CA ASP A 426 -11.60 13.03 -24.83
C ASP A 426 -11.24 14.15 -23.84
N ASN A 427 -12.20 14.73 -23.13
CA ASN A 427 -11.96 15.81 -22.17
C ASN A 427 -11.80 15.31 -20.72
N SER A 428 -11.43 14.04 -20.49
CA SER A 428 -11.32 13.48 -19.14
C SER A 428 -10.14 14.02 -18.32
N LEU A 429 -9.17 14.69 -18.95
CA LEU A 429 -8.14 15.45 -18.24
C LEU A 429 -8.54 16.92 -18.21
N SER A 430 -9.14 17.38 -17.10
CA SER A 430 -9.74 18.72 -17.06
C SER A 430 -8.95 19.75 -16.27
N LYS A 431 -8.65 19.50 -14.98
CA LYS A 431 -8.21 20.59 -14.09
C LYS A 431 -7.22 20.19 -13.00
N ALA A 432 -6.28 21.11 -12.74
CA ALA A 432 -5.46 21.14 -11.54
C ALA A 432 -5.27 22.59 -11.06
N GLU A 433 -5.67 22.89 -9.82
CA GLU A 433 -5.49 24.23 -9.25
C GLU A 433 -4.05 24.49 -8.79
N GLY A 434 -3.30 23.43 -8.51
CA GLY A 434 -1.89 23.50 -8.15
C GLY A 434 -0.95 23.48 -9.36
N THR A 435 0.25 22.96 -9.12
CA THR A 435 1.29 22.75 -10.14
C THR A 435 1.05 21.43 -10.85
N VAL A 436 1.30 21.39 -12.15
CA VAL A 436 1.36 20.16 -12.94
C VAL A 436 2.83 19.86 -13.26
N THR A 437 3.34 18.77 -12.70
CA THR A 437 4.70 18.27 -12.97
C THR A 437 4.61 17.00 -13.78
N ASN A 438 5.20 16.98 -14.97
CA ASN A 438 5.29 15.80 -15.80
C ASN A 438 6.76 15.42 -16.02
N ASN A 439 7.23 14.40 -15.31
CA ASN A 439 8.53 13.76 -15.50
C ASN A 439 8.40 12.39 -16.18
N GLY A 440 7.18 12.01 -16.58
CA GLY A 440 6.84 10.76 -17.24
C GLY A 440 6.03 11.03 -18.52
N THR A 441 4.94 10.30 -18.71
CA THR A 441 4.08 10.43 -19.90
C THR A 441 2.67 10.89 -19.52
N LEU A 442 2.20 11.94 -20.17
CA LEU A 442 0.78 12.28 -20.22
C LEU A 442 0.24 11.95 -21.61
N GLN A 443 -0.76 11.09 -21.69
CA GLN A 443 -1.40 10.70 -22.94
C GLN A 443 -2.85 11.19 -22.96
N GLN A 444 -3.32 11.65 -24.13
CA GLN A 444 -4.73 11.88 -24.37
C GLN A 444 -5.14 11.38 -25.75
N THR A 445 -6.25 10.65 -25.81
CA THR A 445 -6.87 10.19 -27.06
C THR A 445 -8.17 10.95 -27.27
N ALA A 446 -8.41 11.50 -28.46
CA ALA A 446 -9.64 12.20 -28.79
C ALA A 446 -9.95 12.10 -30.29
N THR A 447 -11.22 12.23 -30.67
CA THR A 447 -11.61 12.31 -32.09
C THR A 447 -11.39 13.72 -32.64
N VAL A 448 -10.58 13.86 -33.69
CA VAL A 448 -10.25 15.16 -34.31
C VAL A 448 -10.60 15.16 -35.80
N ASN A 449 -11.80 15.67 -36.11
CA ASN A 449 -12.36 15.66 -37.45
C ASN A 449 -12.85 17.05 -37.85
N ASN A 450 -12.20 17.66 -38.84
CA ASN A 450 -12.48 19.01 -39.34
C ASN A 450 -12.68 20.02 -38.17
N SER A 451 -11.74 19.99 -37.23
CA SER A 451 -11.87 20.67 -35.95
C SER A 451 -10.52 21.13 -35.40
N SER A 452 -10.58 21.85 -34.27
CA SER A 452 -9.43 22.18 -33.43
C SER A 452 -9.57 21.45 -32.10
N PHE A 453 -8.50 20.79 -31.66
CA PHE A 453 -8.44 20.13 -30.35
C PHE A 453 -7.08 20.38 -29.70
N HIS A 454 -7.09 20.64 -28.39
CA HIS A 454 -5.87 20.87 -27.60
C HIS A 454 -5.60 19.65 -26.70
N PHE A 455 -4.64 18.84 -27.13
CA PHE A 455 -4.22 17.65 -26.39
C PHE A 455 -3.36 18.00 -25.18
N VAL A 456 -3.57 17.25 -24.09
CA VAL A 456 -2.88 17.34 -22.81
C VAL A 456 -2.87 18.76 -22.28
N ASN A 457 -4.05 19.38 -22.27
CA ASN A 457 -4.25 20.74 -21.78
C ASN A 457 -4.94 20.73 -20.41
N VAL A 458 -4.13 20.91 -19.35
CA VAL A 458 -4.60 20.99 -17.97
C VAL A 458 -4.77 22.44 -17.58
N LYS A 459 -5.98 22.82 -17.16
CA LYS A 459 -6.31 24.20 -16.77
C LYS A 459 -6.54 24.36 -15.28
N GLY A 460 -6.45 25.59 -14.79
CA GLY A 460 -7.02 25.98 -13.49
C GLY A 460 -8.51 26.33 -13.61
N THR A 461 -9.15 26.56 -12.47
CA THR A 461 -10.54 27.08 -12.43
C THR A 461 -10.65 28.48 -13.03
N ASP A 462 -9.56 29.24 -13.00
CA ASP A 462 -9.35 30.51 -13.70
C ASP A 462 -9.26 30.39 -15.24
N SER A 463 -9.33 29.16 -15.77
CA SER A 463 -9.15 28.81 -17.18
C SER A 463 -7.73 29.07 -17.74
N ALA A 464 -6.77 29.40 -16.89
CA ALA A 464 -5.37 29.53 -17.28
C ALA A 464 -4.74 28.14 -17.48
N ASP A 465 -3.90 28.01 -18.49
CA ASP A 465 -3.16 26.78 -18.74
C ASP A 465 -2.12 26.56 -17.64
N ARG A 466 -2.22 25.43 -16.94
CA ARG A 466 -1.20 24.95 -15.98
C ARG A 466 -0.22 23.99 -16.63
N TYR A 467 -0.69 23.28 -17.66
CA TYR A 467 0.13 22.47 -18.55
C TYR A 467 -0.55 22.42 -19.92
N ALA A 468 0.24 22.48 -20.98
CA ALA A 468 -0.27 22.43 -22.35
C ALA A 468 0.62 21.50 -23.17
N GLY A 469 -0.01 20.69 -24.02
CA GLY A 469 0.64 19.75 -24.93
C GLY A 469 0.66 20.28 -26.35
N VAL A 470 -0.18 19.71 -27.20
CA VAL A 470 -0.23 20.04 -28.64
C VAL A 470 -1.64 20.44 -29.03
N ALA A 471 -1.79 21.64 -29.61
CA ALA A 471 -3.03 22.01 -30.29
C ALA A 471 -2.95 21.61 -31.76
N ILE A 472 -3.93 20.84 -32.23
CA ILE A 472 -4.06 20.39 -33.62
C ILE A 472 -5.31 21.03 -34.21
N THR A 473 -5.15 21.74 -35.31
CA THR A 473 -6.27 22.31 -36.09
C THR A 473 -6.21 21.76 -37.51
N THR A 474 -7.28 21.12 -37.94
CA THR A 474 -7.30 20.40 -39.22
C THR A 474 -8.63 20.57 -39.95
N ALA A 475 -8.57 20.59 -41.28
CA ALA A 475 -9.74 20.42 -42.14
C ALA A 475 -9.94 18.96 -42.61
N SER A 476 -8.99 18.07 -42.27
CA SER A 476 -9.05 16.63 -42.51
C SER A 476 -9.79 15.90 -41.39
N ASN A 477 -10.11 14.63 -41.62
CA ASN A 477 -10.62 13.72 -40.59
C ASN A 477 -9.47 12.82 -40.12
N LEU A 478 -8.86 13.15 -38.98
CA LEU A 478 -7.78 12.35 -38.37
C LEU A 478 -8.33 11.20 -37.52
N ASP A 479 -9.64 11.17 -37.31
CA ASP A 479 -10.38 10.22 -36.48
C ASP A 479 -9.83 10.15 -35.05
N SER A 480 -9.85 8.98 -34.41
CA SER A 480 -9.35 8.78 -33.05
C SER A 480 -7.84 8.97 -33.01
N SER A 481 -7.39 10.16 -32.62
CA SER A 481 -5.98 10.51 -32.57
C SER A 481 -5.47 10.49 -31.13
N THR A 482 -4.25 9.98 -30.94
CA THR A 482 -3.58 9.94 -29.63
C THR A 482 -2.37 10.86 -29.62
N VAL A 483 -2.24 11.66 -28.58
CA VAL A 483 -1.04 12.46 -28.31
C VAL A 483 -0.44 12.07 -26.96
N LYS A 484 0.86 11.80 -26.94
CA LYS A 484 1.65 11.62 -25.71
C LYS A 484 2.62 12.79 -25.58
N VAL A 485 2.64 13.41 -24.41
CA VAL A 485 3.60 14.44 -24.03
C VAL A 485 4.52 13.88 -22.97
N HIS A 486 5.80 13.80 -23.31
CA HIS A 486 6.87 13.37 -22.43
C HIS A 486 7.55 14.59 -21.87
N GLY A 487 7.19 14.98 -20.65
CA GLY A 487 7.70 16.17 -19.98
C GLY A 487 9.03 15.89 -19.28
N ASN A 488 9.85 16.93 -19.16
CA ASN A 488 11.17 16.90 -18.49
C ASN A 488 12.08 15.75 -18.94
N GLN A 489 11.94 15.31 -20.19
CA GLN A 489 12.68 14.21 -20.79
C GLN A 489 13.05 14.53 -22.23
N ASN A 490 14.14 13.93 -22.71
CA ASN A 490 14.55 13.97 -24.11
C ASN A 490 14.06 12.72 -24.85
N SER A 491 13.76 12.88 -26.15
CA SER A 491 13.43 11.74 -27.01
C SER A 491 14.68 10.92 -27.31
N SER A 492 14.56 9.59 -27.33
CA SER A 492 15.62 8.72 -27.83
C SER A 492 15.92 9.06 -29.29
N GLY A 493 17.19 9.30 -29.61
CA GLY A 493 17.63 9.68 -30.96
C GLY A 493 17.50 11.16 -31.30
N ALA A 494 17.17 12.04 -30.35
CA ALA A 494 17.24 13.50 -30.51
C ALA A 494 18.43 14.09 -29.74
N ALA A 495 19.66 13.74 -30.14
CA ALA A 495 20.88 14.11 -29.41
C ALA A 495 21.15 15.63 -29.41
N GLY A 496 21.98 16.08 -28.45
CA GLY A 496 22.30 17.48 -28.19
C GLY A 496 21.38 18.11 -27.13
N THR A 497 20.97 19.37 -27.35
CA THR A 497 20.18 20.14 -26.38
C THR A 497 18.78 20.49 -26.92
N PRO A 498 17.85 19.55 -27.17
CA PRO A 498 16.46 19.91 -27.44
C PRO A 498 15.82 20.53 -26.20
N VAL A 499 14.66 21.18 -26.36
CA VAL A 499 13.78 21.44 -25.20
C VAL A 499 13.56 20.10 -24.48
N ASN A 500 13.61 20.10 -23.15
CA ASN A 500 13.47 18.87 -22.33
C ASN A 500 12.00 18.41 -22.29
N ARG A 501 11.42 18.20 -23.47
CA ARG A 501 10.06 17.75 -23.75
C ARG A 501 10.00 17.23 -25.17
N TRP A 502 9.28 16.14 -25.39
CA TRP A 502 8.98 15.62 -26.72
C TRP A 502 7.56 15.07 -26.82
N TYR A 503 7.11 14.87 -28.06
CA TYR A 503 5.72 14.54 -28.35
C TYR A 503 5.64 13.33 -29.26
N GLN A 504 4.66 12.47 -29.03
CA GLN A 504 4.21 11.46 -29.98
C GLN A 504 2.80 11.81 -30.42
N ILE A 505 2.56 11.78 -31.72
CA ILE A 505 1.26 12.06 -32.33
C ILE A 505 0.93 10.87 -33.22
N ASP A 506 -0.19 10.21 -32.94
CA ASP A 506 -0.65 8.99 -33.62
C ASP A 506 -2.10 9.20 -34.06
N PRO A 507 -2.34 9.83 -35.23
CA PRO A 507 -3.67 9.94 -35.78
C PRO A 507 -4.08 8.61 -36.42
N ALA A 508 -5.34 8.21 -36.22
CA ALA A 508 -5.89 6.99 -36.81
C ALA A 508 -6.01 7.07 -38.34
N ASN A 509 -6.12 8.28 -38.89
CA ASN A 509 -6.18 8.51 -40.33
C ASN A 509 -5.25 9.65 -40.75
N ALA A 510 -4.69 9.53 -41.96
CA ALA A 510 -3.79 10.53 -42.51
C ALA A 510 -4.54 11.82 -42.86
N GLY A 511 -3.83 12.95 -42.78
CA GLY A 511 -4.41 14.26 -43.08
C GLY A 511 -3.41 15.39 -43.01
N THR A 512 -3.92 16.62 -43.12
CA THR A 512 -3.11 17.84 -43.01
C THR A 512 -3.58 18.67 -41.83
N ALA A 513 -2.65 19.16 -41.00
CA ALA A 513 -2.99 19.98 -39.83
C ALA A 513 -2.00 21.12 -39.59
N ASP A 514 -2.51 22.19 -38.99
CA ASP A 514 -1.70 23.18 -38.29
C ASP A 514 -1.51 22.69 -36.85
N MET A 515 -0.26 22.68 -36.38
CA MET A 515 0.10 22.16 -35.05
C MET A 515 0.83 23.21 -34.25
N THR A 516 0.42 23.41 -32.99
CA THR A 516 1.10 24.27 -32.02
C THR A 516 1.59 23.44 -30.85
N PHE A 517 2.91 23.40 -30.67
CA PHE A 517 3.59 22.66 -29.60
C PHE A 517 3.87 23.59 -28.44
N HIS A 518 3.32 23.29 -27.26
CA HIS A 518 3.48 24.08 -26.04
C HIS A 518 4.49 23.44 -25.09
N PHE A 519 5.33 24.26 -24.47
CA PHE A 519 6.37 23.84 -23.51
C PHE A 519 6.46 24.81 -22.34
N LEU A 520 7.01 24.34 -21.21
CA LEU A 520 7.33 25.17 -20.07
C LEU A 520 8.69 25.81 -20.28
N CYS A 521 8.83 27.07 -19.86
CA CYS A 521 10.11 27.76 -19.98
C CYS A 521 11.23 27.15 -19.13
N SER A 522 10.88 26.36 -18.10
CA SER A 522 11.84 25.56 -17.33
C SER A 522 12.43 24.38 -18.10
N GLU A 523 11.84 23.99 -19.23
CA GLU A 523 12.35 22.90 -20.09
C GLU A 523 13.26 23.44 -21.21
N VAL A 524 13.27 24.74 -21.44
CA VAL A 524 14.06 25.42 -22.47
C VAL A 524 15.54 25.41 -22.08
N GLN A 525 16.41 25.04 -23.01
CA GLN A 525 17.85 24.95 -22.77
C GLN A 525 18.54 26.30 -22.97
N SER A 526 19.75 26.44 -22.42
CA SER A 526 20.54 27.67 -22.54
C SER A 526 20.73 28.08 -24.01
N GLY A 527 20.50 29.36 -24.32
CA GLY A 527 20.59 29.91 -25.68
C GLY A 527 19.36 29.69 -26.55
N GLN A 528 18.32 29.01 -26.06
CA GLN A 528 17.06 28.84 -26.77
C GLN A 528 16.01 29.87 -26.37
N THR A 529 15.26 30.33 -27.36
CA THR A 529 14.02 31.09 -27.19
C THR A 529 12.94 30.57 -28.16
N PRO A 530 11.64 30.83 -27.90
CA PRO A 530 10.58 30.39 -28.81
C PRO A 530 10.76 30.84 -30.26
N ALA A 531 11.38 32.00 -30.50
CA ALA A 531 11.69 32.48 -31.85
C ALA A 531 12.82 31.72 -32.55
N THR A 532 13.75 31.12 -31.79
CA THR A 532 14.90 30.37 -32.33
C THR A 532 14.62 28.88 -32.53
N LEU A 533 13.63 28.34 -31.85
CA LEU A 533 13.27 26.92 -31.91
C LEU A 533 12.62 26.56 -33.24
N LYS A 534 12.81 25.32 -33.69
CA LYS A 534 12.10 24.72 -34.82
C LYS A 534 11.46 23.41 -34.37
N VAL A 535 10.38 23.03 -35.02
CA VAL A 535 9.76 21.70 -34.87
C VAL A 535 10.49 20.73 -35.80
N TRP A 536 10.91 19.60 -35.23
CA TRP A 536 11.52 18.50 -35.96
C TRP A 536 10.67 17.25 -35.84
N ARG A 537 10.44 16.55 -36.95
CA ARG A 537 9.67 15.30 -37.02
C ARG A 537 10.57 14.13 -37.36
N TYR A 538 10.54 13.06 -36.58
CA TYR A 538 11.25 11.84 -36.93
C TYR A 538 10.46 11.03 -37.95
N ASN A 539 11.03 10.79 -39.12
CA ASN A 539 10.37 10.05 -40.22
C ASN A 539 10.64 8.53 -40.18
N GLY A 540 11.23 8.02 -39.10
CA GLY A 540 11.69 6.64 -38.97
C GLY A 540 13.18 6.45 -39.25
N SER A 541 13.86 7.45 -39.83
CA SER A 541 15.31 7.40 -40.10
C SER A 541 16.02 8.72 -39.79
N THR A 542 15.45 9.85 -40.19
CA THR A 542 16.02 11.19 -40.00
C THR A 542 15.00 12.13 -39.37
N TRP A 543 15.48 13.29 -38.91
CA TRP A 543 14.64 14.38 -38.42
C TRP A 543 14.37 15.38 -39.55
N ASP A 544 13.11 15.49 -39.95
CA ASP A 544 12.65 16.49 -40.91
C ASP A 544 12.42 17.82 -40.20
N ASN A 545 13.00 18.89 -40.73
CA ASN A 545 12.74 20.25 -40.24
C ASN A 545 11.39 20.76 -40.74
N LEU A 546 10.43 20.96 -39.85
CA LEU A 546 9.13 21.54 -40.16
C LEU A 546 9.07 23.06 -39.96
N GLY A 547 10.12 23.64 -39.36
CA GLY A 547 10.27 25.09 -39.19
C GLY A 547 9.59 25.67 -37.95
N ASN A 548 9.28 26.96 -38.03
CA ASN A 548 8.63 27.77 -37.00
C ASN A 548 7.82 28.85 -37.72
N SER A 549 6.56 28.54 -38.04
CA SER A 549 5.66 29.44 -38.76
C SER A 549 5.15 30.57 -37.87
N ALA A 550 4.99 30.31 -36.57
CA ALA A 550 4.70 31.29 -35.54
C ALA A 550 5.19 30.79 -34.19
N ASN A 551 5.36 31.69 -33.23
CA ASN A 551 5.75 31.37 -31.86
C ASN A 551 5.09 32.34 -30.86
N SER A 552 5.06 31.93 -29.59
CA SER A 552 4.54 32.76 -28.51
C SER A 552 5.40 32.65 -27.24
N GLY A 553 5.31 33.68 -26.40
CA GLY A 553 6.07 33.75 -25.15
C GLY A 553 7.55 34.01 -25.36
N ASP A 554 7.97 34.85 -26.32
CA ASP A 554 9.38 35.20 -26.52
C ASP A 554 9.70 36.59 -25.91
N PRO A 555 10.69 36.73 -25.00
CA PRO A 555 11.47 35.68 -24.35
C PRO A 555 10.63 34.81 -23.39
N CYS A 556 11.03 33.55 -23.20
CA CYS A 556 10.24 32.57 -22.45
C CYS A 556 10.08 32.95 -20.97
N SER A 557 8.85 33.23 -20.55
CA SER A 557 8.46 33.39 -19.14
C SER A 557 7.22 32.55 -18.83
N GLY A 558 7.37 31.52 -17.99
CA GLY A 558 6.29 30.58 -17.65
C GLY A 558 6.12 29.47 -18.70
N SER A 559 5.53 29.79 -19.85
CA SER A 559 5.35 28.87 -20.98
C SER A 559 5.62 29.56 -22.33
N GLY A 560 5.87 28.74 -23.36
CA GLY A 560 6.05 29.18 -24.74
C GLY A 560 5.44 28.19 -25.72
N SER A 561 5.36 28.59 -26.98
CA SER A 561 4.92 27.70 -28.05
C SER A 561 5.61 27.94 -29.40
N VAL A 562 5.62 26.91 -30.24
CA VAL A 562 6.00 26.99 -31.66
C VAL A 562 4.89 26.34 -32.50
N THR A 563 4.48 27.03 -33.56
CA THR A 563 3.46 26.61 -34.50
C THR A 563 4.08 26.29 -35.86
N VAL A 564 3.61 25.21 -36.48
CA VAL A 564 3.90 24.84 -37.87
C VAL A 564 2.57 24.64 -38.61
N ASN A 565 2.51 25.07 -39.87
CA ASN A 565 1.28 25.08 -40.65
C ASN A 565 1.32 24.04 -41.76
N GLY A 566 0.18 23.44 -42.08
CA GLY A 566 0.02 22.55 -43.22
C GLY A 566 0.86 21.27 -43.16
N VAL A 567 1.11 20.74 -41.97
CA VAL A 567 1.90 19.50 -41.79
C VAL A 567 1.08 18.31 -42.28
N SER A 568 1.67 17.52 -43.19
CA SER A 568 1.09 16.25 -43.63
C SER A 568 1.44 15.16 -42.61
N LEU A 569 0.40 14.65 -41.95
CA LEU A 569 0.46 13.57 -40.96
C LEU A 569 0.12 12.24 -41.62
N GLY A 570 0.96 11.22 -41.41
CA GLY A 570 0.62 9.83 -41.75
C GLY A 570 -0.33 9.23 -40.72
N ALA A 571 -1.00 8.13 -41.06
CA ALA A 571 -1.63 7.29 -40.04
C ALA A 571 -0.55 6.51 -39.28
N GLY A 572 -0.61 6.50 -37.96
CA GLY A 572 0.41 5.88 -37.10
C GLY A 572 1.27 6.88 -36.33
N GLU A 573 2.04 6.35 -35.37
CA GLU A 573 2.81 7.14 -34.42
C GLU A 573 4.02 7.86 -35.07
N GLU A 574 4.07 9.18 -34.92
CA GLU A 574 5.17 10.06 -35.33
C GLU A 574 5.76 10.78 -34.11
N LYS A 575 7.08 11.01 -34.09
CA LYS A 575 7.78 11.71 -32.99
C LYS A 575 8.16 13.13 -33.35
N TYR A 576 8.01 14.04 -32.39
CA TYR A 576 8.31 15.46 -32.56
C TYR A 576 9.17 16.01 -31.41
N VAL A 577 10.14 16.85 -31.74
CA VAL A 577 10.99 17.58 -30.77
C VAL A 577 11.12 19.06 -31.15
N LEU A 578 11.49 19.90 -30.18
CA LEU A 578 11.78 21.32 -30.39
C LEU A 578 13.28 21.57 -30.19
N LYS A 579 13.95 22.11 -31.22
CA LYS A 579 15.40 22.36 -31.19
C LYS A 579 15.79 23.46 -32.20
N ILE A 580 16.86 24.21 -31.94
CA ILE A 580 17.38 25.25 -32.86
C ILE A 580 17.98 24.60 -34.13
N ASN A 581 18.85 23.61 -33.90
CA ASN A 581 19.60 22.89 -34.94
C ASN A 581 19.06 21.48 -35.10
N ASP A 582 19.47 20.81 -36.17
CA ASP A 582 19.11 19.43 -36.47
C ASP A 582 19.33 18.51 -35.24
N PRO A 583 18.30 17.78 -34.77
CA PRO A 583 18.49 16.68 -33.85
C PRO A 583 19.28 15.62 -34.59
N LEU A 584 20.53 15.39 -34.18
CA LEU A 584 21.30 14.27 -34.70
C LEU A 584 20.50 12.99 -34.42
N ALA A 585 19.90 12.41 -35.47
CA ALA A 585 19.42 11.03 -35.42
C ALA A 585 20.60 10.18 -34.97
N ALA A 586 20.36 9.23 -34.05
CA ALA A 586 21.40 8.43 -33.43
C ALA A 586 22.50 8.06 -34.44
N ALA A 587 23.72 8.57 -34.25
CA ALA A 587 24.82 8.38 -35.19
C ALA A 587 25.35 6.94 -35.21
N LEU A 588 24.69 6.00 -34.50
CA LEU A 588 25.11 4.62 -34.28
C LEU A 588 24.16 3.65 -34.98
N GLU A 589 24.72 2.86 -35.90
CA GLU A 589 24.07 1.71 -36.53
C GLU A 589 24.06 0.50 -35.58
N ARG A 590 25.09 0.39 -34.74
CA ARG A 590 25.31 -0.76 -33.85
C ARG A 590 26.13 -0.33 -32.64
N PHE A 591 25.79 -0.81 -31.46
CA PHE A 591 26.60 -0.71 -30.25
C PHE A 591 26.45 -1.98 -29.43
N GLU A 592 27.53 -2.75 -29.31
CA GLU A 592 27.53 -4.06 -28.65
C GLU A 592 28.73 -4.20 -27.72
N ALA A 593 28.54 -4.96 -26.65
CA ALA A 593 29.63 -5.39 -25.79
C ALA A 593 29.58 -6.92 -25.63
N ARG A 594 30.74 -7.57 -25.70
CA ARG A 594 30.88 -9.01 -25.45
C ARG A 594 32.00 -9.29 -24.47
N VAL A 595 31.84 -10.35 -23.68
CA VAL A 595 32.88 -10.85 -22.78
C VAL A 595 33.82 -11.78 -23.56
N GLU A 596 35.12 -11.52 -23.51
CA GLU A 596 36.18 -12.39 -24.02
C GLU A 596 37.14 -12.70 -22.86
N GLU A 597 37.33 -13.97 -22.49
CA GLU A 597 38.15 -14.50 -21.37
C GLU A 597 38.28 -13.59 -20.13
N ASN A 598 39.11 -12.53 -20.18
CA ASN A 598 39.35 -11.54 -19.11
C ASN A 598 39.18 -10.07 -19.55
N SER A 599 38.33 -9.79 -20.55
CA SER A 599 38.06 -8.45 -21.05
C SER A 599 36.64 -8.31 -21.58
N VAL A 600 36.17 -7.06 -21.67
CA VAL A 600 34.95 -6.72 -22.41
C VAL A 600 35.36 -6.02 -23.68
N VAL A 601 34.95 -6.57 -24.82
CA VAL A 601 35.14 -5.94 -26.13
C VAL A 601 33.88 -5.18 -26.48
N ILE A 602 34.03 -3.88 -26.71
CA ILE A 602 32.98 -2.97 -27.13
C ILE A 602 33.20 -2.66 -28.60
N GLU A 603 32.18 -2.91 -29.42
CA GLU A 603 32.19 -2.63 -30.84
C GLU A 603 31.00 -1.76 -31.19
N TRP A 604 31.24 -0.77 -32.03
CA TRP A 604 30.19 0.08 -32.52
C TRP A 604 30.42 0.49 -33.96
N GLN A 605 29.33 0.80 -34.62
CA GLN A 605 29.34 1.25 -36.00
C GLN A 605 28.52 2.52 -36.08
N THR A 606 29.08 3.54 -36.69
CA THR A 606 28.37 4.79 -36.92
C THR A 606 27.70 4.79 -38.29
N VAL A 607 26.60 5.54 -38.40
CA VAL A 607 25.91 5.81 -39.68
C VAL A 607 26.54 7.03 -40.36
N SER A 608 27.13 7.97 -39.60
CA SER A 608 27.76 9.20 -40.09
C SER A 608 28.76 9.78 -39.07
N GLU A 609 29.81 10.43 -39.57
CA GLU A 609 30.89 11.09 -38.81
C GLU A 609 30.91 12.62 -39.00
N LEU A 610 29.83 13.22 -39.50
CA LEU A 610 29.76 14.63 -39.93
C LEU A 610 30.08 15.65 -38.83
N GLU A 611 29.82 15.33 -37.57
CA GLU A 611 29.87 16.30 -36.50
C GLU A 611 30.63 15.79 -35.26
N HIS A 612 31.49 14.77 -35.42
CA HIS A 612 32.22 14.18 -34.30
C HIS A 612 33.74 14.10 -34.58
N LEU A 613 34.53 14.49 -33.58
CA LEU A 613 35.98 14.28 -33.56
C LEU A 613 36.33 12.84 -33.16
N GLY A 614 35.44 12.16 -32.44
CA GLY A 614 35.67 10.81 -31.94
C GLY A 614 34.77 10.48 -30.75
N PHE A 615 35.15 9.46 -29.98
CA PHE A 615 34.33 8.89 -28.91
C PHE A 615 35.11 8.64 -27.63
N HIS A 616 34.39 8.70 -26.51
CA HIS A 616 34.81 8.18 -25.21
C HIS A 616 33.87 7.06 -24.74
N ILE A 617 34.44 6.09 -24.02
CA ILE A 617 33.67 5.02 -23.38
C ILE A 617 33.57 5.34 -21.89
N GLN A 618 32.35 5.32 -21.37
CA GLN A 618 32.05 5.43 -19.94
C GLN A 618 31.63 4.06 -19.41
N ARG A 619 31.90 3.82 -18.13
CA ARG A 619 31.47 2.62 -17.41
C ARG A 619 30.98 2.98 -16.02
N ARG A 620 29.96 2.27 -15.54
CA ARG A 620 29.58 2.22 -14.12
C ARG A 620 29.28 0.80 -13.67
N GLU A 621 29.31 0.59 -12.36
CA GLU A 621 28.89 -0.66 -11.73
C GLU A 621 27.38 -0.61 -11.42
N ASP A 622 26.74 -1.76 -11.27
CA ASP A 622 25.27 -1.88 -11.22
C ASP A 622 24.57 -1.04 -10.15
N ARG A 623 25.22 -0.80 -9.01
CA ARG A 623 24.69 -0.01 -7.89
C ARG A 623 25.33 1.37 -7.75
N ASP A 624 26.24 1.73 -8.66
CA ASP A 624 26.88 3.05 -8.65
C ASP A 624 26.16 3.97 -9.64
N PRO A 625 25.57 5.10 -9.19
CA PRO A 625 24.92 6.03 -10.09
C PRO A 625 25.92 6.80 -10.99
N ALA A 626 27.21 6.86 -10.65
CA ALA A 626 28.19 7.70 -11.32
C ALA A 626 28.88 6.99 -12.51
N TRP A 627 28.93 7.67 -13.65
CA TRP A 627 29.69 7.23 -14.82
C TRP A 627 31.18 7.59 -14.69
N THR A 628 32.06 6.63 -14.95
CA THR A 628 33.51 6.84 -14.98
C THR A 628 34.04 6.63 -16.40
N GLN A 629 34.80 7.58 -16.91
CA GLN A 629 35.44 7.46 -18.23
C GLN A 629 36.52 6.38 -18.20
N ARG A 630 36.53 5.53 -19.22
CA ARG A 630 37.48 4.41 -19.37
C ARG A 630 38.53 4.63 -20.44
N THR A 631 38.28 5.53 -21.38
CA THR A 631 39.25 5.92 -22.39
C THR A 631 40.06 7.12 -21.91
N ASP A 632 41.37 6.95 -21.76
CA ASP A 632 42.29 8.03 -21.36
C ASP A 632 42.53 9.05 -22.49
N THR A 633 42.39 8.59 -23.73
CA THR A 633 42.50 9.41 -24.94
C THR A 633 41.24 9.26 -25.78
N LEU A 634 40.88 10.32 -26.51
CA LEU A 634 39.81 10.29 -27.52
C LEU A 634 40.06 9.14 -28.50
N ILE A 635 39.03 8.33 -28.78
CA ILE A 635 39.06 7.38 -29.90
C ILE A 635 38.70 8.18 -31.14
N PRO A 636 39.65 8.56 -31.99
CA PRO A 636 39.41 9.54 -33.03
C PRO A 636 38.55 8.94 -34.14
N SER A 637 37.68 9.77 -34.71
CA SER A 637 37.04 9.44 -35.97
C SER A 637 38.11 9.37 -37.07
N PRO A 638 38.15 8.29 -37.89
CA PRO A 638 39.07 8.19 -39.03
C PRO A 638 38.81 9.27 -40.10
N SER A 639 37.58 9.76 -40.18
CA SER A 639 37.13 10.76 -41.15
C SER A 639 36.19 11.76 -40.48
N PRO A 640 36.69 12.62 -39.57
CA PRO A 640 35.86 13.61 -38.88
C PRO A 640 35.25 14.58 -39.92
N GLY A 641 33.96 14.89 -39.79
CA GLY A 641 33.30 15.82 -40.70
C GLY A 641 32.73 15.20 -41.97
N THR A 642 32.68 13.87 -42.07
CA THR A 642 32.24 13.17 -43.29
C THR A 642 30.90 12.45 -43.11
N PRO A 643 30.08 12.36 -44.18
CA PRO A 643 28.78 11.69 -44.11
C PRO A 643 28.87 10.16 -43.99
N ASP A 644 30.06 9.59 -44.15
CA ASP A 644 30.28 8.15 -44.12
C ASP A 644 30.43 7.65 -42.68
N GLY A 645 29.75 6.56 -42.37
CA GLY A 645 29.89 5.82 -41.11
C GLY A 645 31.19 5.03 -41.01
N GLN A 646 31.58 4.65 -39.79
CA GLN A 646 32.80 3.91 -39.48
C GLN A 646 32.58 2.84 -38.43
N SER A 647 33.41 1.80 -38.45
CA SER A 647 33.42 0.76 -37.41
C SER A 647 34.56 0.97 -36.42
N TYR A 648 34.25 0.74 -35.16
CA TYR A 648 35.16 0.97 -34.05
C TYR A 648 35.17 -0.22 -33.10
N ARG A 649 36.30 -0.36 -32.39
CA ARG A 649 36.52 -1.41 -31.41
C ARG A 649 37.35 -0.89 -30.26
N TRP A 650 36.89 -1.11 -29.03
CA TRP A 650 37.61 -0.80 -27.80
C TRP A 650 37.54 -1.97 -26.82
N VAL A 651 38.53 -2.12 -25.94
CA VAL A 651 38.64 -3.27 -25.02
C VAL A 651 38.84 -2.79 -23.59
N ASP A 652 37.89 -3.11 -22.70
CA ASP A 652 38.07 -2.96 -21.26
C ASP A 652 38.78 -4.19 -20.69
N ARG A 653 39.97 -3.99 -20.11
CA ARG A 653 40.74 -5.04 -19.44
C ARG A 653 40.67 -4.95 -17.91
N ALA A 654 40.06 -3.90 -17.37
CA ALA A 654 39.99 -3.66 -15.93
C ALA A 654 38.63 -4.13 -15.38
N ILE A 655 38.31 -5.39 -15.63
CA ILE A 655 37.05 -6.01 -15.24
C ILE A 655 37.28 -7.00 -14.08
N ALA A 656 36.33 -7.05 -13.16
CA ALA A 656 36.27 -8.09 -12.14
C ALA A 656 35.41 -9.28 -12.63
N ALA A 657 35.77 -10.49 -12.22
CA ALA A 657 34.94 -11.67 -12.45
C ALA A 657 33.63 -11.56 -11.66
N ASP A 658 32.53 -12.07 -12.24
CA ASP A 658 31.19 -12.09 -11.65
C ASP A 658 30.62 -10.69 -11.34
N ALA A 659 31.06 -9.65 -12.08
CA ALA A 659 30.59 -8.27 -11.94
C ALA A 659 29.61 -7.85 -13.04
N PHE A 660 28.74 -6.90 -12.70
CA PHE A 660 27.80 -6.26 -13.60
C PHE A 660 28.34 -4.88 -14.00
N TYR A 661 28.54 -4.68 -15.30
CA TYR A 661 28.99 -3.40 -15.85
C TYR A 661 27.95 -2.84 -16.80
N HIS A 662 27.74 -1.53 -16.68
CA HIS A 662 27.00 -0.75 -17.67
C HIS A 662 28.01 0.08 -18.44
N TYR A 663 27.94 0.04 -19.77
CA TYR A 663 28.79 0.81 -20.66
C TYR A 663 27.97 1.84 -21.42
N ARG A 664 28.56 3.01 -21.66
CA ARG A 664 27.98 4.07 -22.49
C ARG A 664 29.03 4.61 -23.43
N ILE A 665 28.59 5.00 -24.63
CA ILE A 665 29.42 5.72 -25.58
C ILE A 665 29.01 7.20 -25.61
N ASP A 666 30.00 8.07 -25.45
CA ASP A 666 29.87 9.52 -25.54
C ASP A 666 30.62 9.98 -26.79
N ALA A 667 29.96 10.69 -27.69
CA ALA A 667 30.62 11.34 -28.83
C ALA A 667 31.22 12.68 -28.41
N VAL A 668 32.35 13.05 -28.99
CA VAL A 668 32.93 14.38 -28.88
C VAL A 668 32.62 15.14 -30.16
N ASP A 669 31.90 16.25 -30.05
CA ASP A 669 31.58 17.07 -31.22
C ASP A 669 32.80 17.84 -31.77
N LEU A 670 32.63 18.50 -32.91
CA LEU A 670 33.67 19.35 -33.54
C LEU A 670 34.11 20.54 -32.67
N GLN A 671 33.40 20.84 -31.58
CA GLN A 671 33.72 21.89 -30.61
C GLN A 671 34.36 21.32 -29.33
N GLY A 672 34.54 20.00 -29.24
CA GLY A 672 35.16 19.32 -28.11
C GLY A 672 34.20 18.99 -26.95
N VAL A 673 32.89 19.09 -27.14
CA VAL A 673 31.89 18.81 -26.10
C VAL A 673 31.43 17.35 -26.18
N LEU A 674 31.25 16.72 -25.01
CA LEU A 674 30.77 15.34 -24.86
C LEU A 674 29.24 15.25 -24.95
N HIS A 675 28.75 14.32 -25.77
CA HIS A 675 27.34 14.00 -25.96
C HIS A 675 27.10 12.50 -25.75
N PRO A 676 26.39 12.09 -24.69
CA PRO A 676 26.02 10.69 -24.49
C PRO A 676 25.12 10.18 -25.62
N LEU A 677 25.42 9.01 -26.19
CA LEU A 677 24.67 8.45 -27.32
C LEU A 677 23.86 7.21 -26.95
N HIS A 678 24.47 6.19 -26.35
CA HIS A 678 23.81 4.90 -26.11
C HIS A 678 24.40 4.17 -24.89
N GLU A 679 23.57 3.40 -24.18
CA GLU A 679 23.94 2.63 -22.98
C GLU A 679 23.63 1.13 -23.17
N LEU A 680 24.48 0.25 -22.65
CA LEU A 680 24.28 -1.19 -22.67
C LEU A 680 24.70 -1.85 -21.34
N THR A 681 23.91 -2.80 -20.84
CA THR A 681 24.22 -3.60 -19.65
C THR A 681 24.86 -4.93 -20.05
N LEU A 682 25.97 -5.29 -19.41
CA LEU A 682 26.67 -6.55 -19.66
C LEU A 682 27.00 -7.28 -18.34
N VAL A 683 26.74 -8.58 -18.31
CA VAL A 683 27.11 -9.48 -17.21
C VAL A 683 28.42 -10.19 -17.54
N VAL A 684 29.45 -10.04 -16.70
CA VAL A 684 30.72 -10.78 -16.84
C VAL A 684 30.63 -12.09 -16.05
N GLY A 685 30.19 -13.18 -16.69
CA GLY A 685 30.16 -14.53 -16.09
C GLY A 685 31.44 -15.35 -16.35
N LYS A 686 31.73 -16.36 -15.50
CA LYS A 686 32.90 -17.25 -15.64
C LYS A 686 32.92 -18.03 -16.98
N PRO A 687 34.10 -18.31 -17.57
CA PRO A 687 34.21 -19.22 -18.71
C PRO A 687 33.82 -20.65 -18.28
N PHE A 688 32.84 -21.24 -18.98
CA PHE A 688 32.52 -22.66 -18.88
C PHE A 688 33.74 -23.51 -19.30
N HIS A 689 34.46 -24.10 -18.34
CA HIS A 689 35.32 -25.25 -18.62
C HIS A 689 34.44 -26.50 -18.76
N GLN A 690 34.04 -26.84 -19.99
CA GLN A 690 33.48 -28.16 -20.25
C GLN A 690 34.59 -29.22 -20.20
N TRP A 691 34.66 -29.95 -19.09
CA TRP A 691 35.33 -31.25 -19.05
C TRP A 691 34.39 -32.32 -19.63
N LEU A 692 34.64 -32.74 -20.87
CA LEU A 692 34.08 -33.98 -21.43
C LEU A 692 35.03 -35.15 -21.10
N PRO A 693 34.57 -36.27 -20.49
CA PRO A 693 35.40 -37.45 -20.36
C PRO A 693 35.55 -38.12 -21.73
N ALA A 694 36.79 -38.47 -22.07
CA ALA A 694 37.17 -39.10 -23.32
C ALA A 694 36.54 -40.50 -23.48
N ILE A 695 35.90 -40.75 -24.62
CA ILE A 695 35.72 -42.09 -25.18
C ILE A 695 36.35 -42.08 -26.58
N LEU A 696 37.34 -42.95 -26.77
CA LEU A 696 38.08 -43.14 -28.02
C LEU A 696 37.17 -43.63 -29.16
N ALA A 697 37.49 -43.13 -30.36
CA ALA A 697 36.89 -43.46 -31.66
C ALA A 697 37.17 -44.93 -32.11
N PRO A 698 36.59 -45.40 -33.25
CA PRO A 698 37.11 -44.98 -34.55
C PRO A 698 36.05 -44.70 -35.64
N ALA A 699 36.40 -43.79 -36.55
CA ALA A 699 35.83 -43.64 -37.91
C ALA A 699 36.31 -44.82 -38.82
N PRO A 700 36.01 -44.93 -40.14
CA PRO A 700 35.30 -44.03 -41.06
C PRO A 700 34.38 -44.73 -42.11
N ALA A 701 33.67 -43.96 -42.96
CA ALA A 701 33.64 -44.17 -44.42
C ALA A 701 32.88 -43.06 -45.17
N TYR A 702 33.42 -42.75 -46.35
CA TYR A 702 33.15 -41.68 -47.29
C TYR A 702 31.93 -41.91 -48.21
N LEU A 703 31.23 -40.81 -48.56
CA LEU A 703 30.61 -40.42 -49.86
C LEU A 703 29.41 -41.22 -50.43
N PRO A 704 28.63 -40.62 -51.36
CA PRO A 704 28.74 -39.28 -51.97
C PRO A 704 27.83 -38.20 -51.40
#